data_AF-A0A5C5ZXE2-F1
#
_entry.id   AF-A0A5C5ZXE2-F1
#
_cell.length_a   1.000
_cell.length_b   1.000
_cell.length_c   1.000
_cell.angle_alpha   90.00
_cell.angle_beta   90.00
_cell.angle_gamma   90.00
#
_symmetry.space_group_name_H-M   'P 1'
#
loop_
_entity.id
_entity.type
_entity.pdbx_description
1 polymer ?
#
loop_
_entity_poly.entity_id
_entity_poly.type
_entity_poly.pdbx_seq_one_letter_code
_entity_poly.pdbx_strand_id
1 'polypeptide(L)'
;MRLPTAQTPFTPSFSRWVARRGRRVPLVAFAAAALALAAGSAKAITFDLVYRGPNSGNPHPDALNHFVDTDGSQLIAHVAEAARRWSEIVRDPHTMRIEYYYANEANTPGTTATGPSFESIAFNNGAKNRTTFGAIRVYNQYDLWFDPTPEDDSEYDLSQKVVDDLTFDEEKAGITRGAGVGGVEVGYEGQRAGGAGGDMLRVMMHEIGHMMGITNWLEQGVIEADTDGDWDLRPNLISGRVLALKNDPGQQSMSRFHPELDYTLMGAATANRRKLISQADVLAAANVGLWSDIHFPRKNFLGSNGGSQDFHDGANWVGNRAPEADDQVFIRNGTRAVMTSDLRMESLQVDHNSKLAVFTPLARVTDRLTIGGEGVFGPHDGEVSIGQGAGLYARSVLIESGFVKLDDSTLRETAGGIENYGLIFGHGTVDVSTVLSNHGTLRADNGDLIITGPAIASPMIELSGTAPSRGVIEAFEGNIRIYIHNSSVFRGRMTIRGGYSIDLHSPWQLQPGAELELHGNGAGAATLKGAGVNLRSDVDVTGRARFEAAVNLSNGGQIDLDAGERVEFARATEVNGGRIEGVGRVVTESDFELNVGVIRVAELTLGSTMLVSGGILEAGLIDATGGSTNLDGGRIEFGEYRGKLEQSGGTLVAAESMLDGFLDQTGGEIAFEIASATDFDWLEVSENAVLDGAFRVELAGSYQPTLGELFPVFRSKSFDIESLSLTGPDADQFELVVHEFGVALRASLWGDYNGDGVVDAADYTVWRDGDPAADVDGDGFVDDFDYKVWKENYGLALQPAEFALTVPEPSELLLACLTAAAWRKPRGCQLLGFQRRGETGTMDC
;
A
#
# COMPACT_ATOMS: atom_id res chain seq x y z
N MET A 1 -28.41 6.16 61.24
CA MET A 1 -29.10 5.57 62.41
C MET A 1 -30.09 4.53 61.89
N ARG A 2 -29.86 3.25 62.19
CA ARG A 2 -30.76 2.07 62.13
C ARG A 2 -31.49 1.70 60.81
N LEU A 3 -31.18 0.50 60.31
CA LEU A 3 -32.03 -0.38 59.47
C LEU A 3 -33.37 -0.72 60.18
N PRO A 4 -34.40 -1.21 59.47
CA PRO A 4 -34.65 -2.67 59.47
C PRO A 4 -35.37 -3.30 58.24
N THR A 5 -34.90 -4.51 57.88
CA THR A 5 -35.58 -5.79 57.51
C THR A 5 -36.83 -5.92 56.58
N ALA A 6 -36.62 -6.73 55.54
CA ALA A 6 -37.44 -7.69 54.77
C ALA A 6 -38.90 -8.05 55.15
N GLN A 7 -39.78 -8.21 54.14
CA GLN A 7 -40.35 -9.51 53.66
C GLN A 7 -41.40 -9.32 52.53
N THR A 8 -41.40 -10.28 51.60
CA THR A 8 -42.20 -10.53 50.36
C THR A 8 -43.72 -10.72 50.60
N PRO A 9 -44.63 -10.70 49.58
CA PRO A 9 -44.94 -11.94 48.81
C PRO A 9 -45.55 -11.81 47.37
N PHE A 10 -45.34 -12.89 46.60
CA PHE A 10 -46.26 -13.61 45.71
C PHE A 10 -46.84 -13.03 44.38
N THR A 11 -46.62 -13.87 43.37
CA THR A 11 -46.97 -13.96 41.94
C THR A 11 -48.47 -14.08 41.59
N PRO A 12 -48.84 -13.84 40.32
CA PRO A 12 -49.13 -14.97 39.39
C PRO A 12 -48.62 -14.66 37.95
N SER A 13 -48.47 -15.56 36.97
CA SER A 13 -48.68 -16.99 36.80
C SER A 13 -48.08 -17.38 35.45
N PHE A 14 -47.21 -18.40 35.45
CA PHE A 14 -47.32 -19.62 34.64
C PHE A 14 -48.28 -19.55 33.43
N SER A 15 -47.87 -19.99 32.24
CA SER A 15 -47.66 -21.42 31.99
C SER A 15 -47.01 -21.60 30.59
N ARG A 16 -45.90 -22.36 30.46
CA ARG A 16 -45.80 -23.83 30.24
C ARG A 16 -45.78 -24.15 28.74
N TRP A 17 -45.00 -25.09 28.19
CA TRP A 17 -44.10 -26.16 28.64
C TRP A 17 -43.53 -26.73 27.32
N VAL A 18 -42.26 -27.13 27.14
CA VAL A 18 -41.70 -28.51 27.27
C VAL A 18 -40.46 -28.54 26.35
N ALA A 19 -39.32 -29.19 26.60
CA ALA A 19 -38.67 -29.71 27.80
C ALA A 19 -37.30 -30.30 27.38
N ARG A 20 -36.35 -30.22 28.33
CA ARG A 20 -35.38 -31.27 28.75
C ARG A 20 -34.28 -31.67 27.75
N ARG A 21 -33.01 -31.88 28.11
CA ARG A 21 -32.17 -32.03 29.35
C ARG A 21 -30.73 -31.85 28.83
N GLY A 22 -29.70 -31.34 29.51
CA GLY A 22 -29.44 -31.08 30.92
C GLY A 22 -27.99 -31.50 31.20
N ARG A 23 -27.13 -30.59 31.64
CA ARG A 23 -25.95 -30.92 32.47
C ARG A 23 -25.57 -29.73 33.34
N ARG A 24 -25.37 -30.04 34.62
CA ARG A 24 -25.20 -29.14 35.75
C ARG A 24 -23.76 -28.62 35.79
N VAL A 25 -23.62 -27.33 36.05
CA VAL A 25 -22.40 -26.69 36.54
C VAL A 25 -22.20 -27.07 38.01
N PRO A 26 -20.98 -27.43 38.44
CA PRO A 26 -20.58 -27.22 39.82
C PRO A 26 -19.45 -26.17 39.88
N LEU A 27 -19.73 -25.05 40.56
CA LEU A 27 -18.69 -24.27 41.21
C LEU A 27 -18.03 -25.15 42.27
N VAL A 28 -16.79 -25.57 42.05
CA VAL A 28 -15.88 -26.02 43.11
C VAL A 28 -14.47 -25.52 42.81
N ALA A 29 -14.04 -24.59 43.68
CA ALA A 29 -12.70 -24.38 44.22
C ALA A 29 -11.51 -24.14 43.26
N PHE A 30 -11.10 -22.87 43.24
CA PHE A 30 -9.71 -22.43 43.37
C PHE A 30 -8.84 -23.44 44.16
N ALA A 31 -8.13 -24.34 43.48
CA ALA A 31 -6.98 -25.10 43.99
C ALA A 31 -6.30 -25.95 42.89
N ALA A 32 -6.24 -25.47 41.65
CA ALA A 32 -5.59 -26.19 40.54
C ALA A 32 -4.63 -25.33 39.71
N ALA A 33 -4.10 -24.25 40.30
CA ALA A 33 -3.07 -23.40 39.71
C ALA A 33 -1.68 -23.55 40.38
N ALA A 34 -1.53 -24.52 41.29
CA ALA A 34 -0.26 -24.79 41.99
C ALA A 34 0.27 -26.21 41.77
N LEU A 35 -0.30 -26.98 40.84
CA LEU A 35 0.14 -28.35 40.54
C LEU A 35 0.26 -28.62 39.03
N ALA A 36 0.80 -27.64 38.30
CA ALA A 36 1.35 -27.80 36.95
C ALA A 36 2.78 -27.21 36.86
N LEU A 37 3.48 -27.11 37.99
CA LEU A 37 4.86 -26.59 38.12
C LEU A 37 5.88 -27.71 38.44
N ALA A 38 5.54 -28.96 38.15
CA ALA A 38 6.43 -30.10 38.42
C ALA A 38 6.32 -31.22 37.36
N ALA A 39 6.20 -30.86 36.09
CA ALA A 39 6.35 -31.80 34.98
C ALA A 39 7.22 -31.17 33.90
N GLY A 40 8.54 -31.15 34.15
CA GLY A 40 9.53 -30.72 33.16
C GLY A 40 10.89 -30.25 33.69
N SER A 41 11.15 -30.17 35.01
CA SER A 41 12.44 -29.68 35.52
C SER A 41 13.39 -30.82 35.88
N ALA A 42 14.05 -31.44 34.90
CA ALA A 42 15.17 -32.34 35.16
C ALA A 42 16.17 -32.50 34.00
N LYS A 43 16.44 -31.43 33.22
CA LYS A 43 17.52 -31.47 32.22
C LYS A 43 18.49 -30.30 32.19
N ALA A 44 18.16 -29.09 32.67
CA ALA A 44 19.10 -27.98 32.65
C ALA A 44 20.34 -28.17 33.54
N ILE A 45 21.48 -27.56 33.17
CA ILE A 45 22.61 -27.41 34.09
C ILE A 45 22.16 -26.63 35.33
N THR A 46 22.61 -27.08 36.49
CA THR A 46 22.28 -26.46 37.77
C THR A 46 23.53 -25.84 38.39
N PHE A 47 23.45 -24.57 38.78
CA PHE A 47 24.52 -23.87 39.48
C PHE A 47 24.23 -23.81 40.99
N ASP A 48 25.08 -24.43 41.81
CA ASP A 48 25.09 -24.27 43.27
C ASP A 48 25.95 -23.05 43.64
N LEU A 49 25.29 -21.89 43.70
CA LEU A 49 25.93 -20.59 43.92
C LEU A 49 26.15 -20.33 45.42
N VAL A 50 27.41 -20.12 45.83
CA VAL A 50 27.78 -19.89 47.23
C VAL A 50 28.54 -18.57 47.38
N TYR A 51 27.88 -17.55 47.93
CA TYR A 51 28.54 -16.28 48.27
C TYR A 51 29.40 -16.44 49.55
N ARG A 52 30.70 -16.16 49.45
CA ARG A 52 31.64 -16.19 50.59
C ARG A 52 31.85 -14.77 51.14
N GLY A 53 30.85 -14.25 51.84
CA GLY A 53 30.85 -12.91 52.40
C GLY A 53 31.86 -12.66 53.54
N PRO A 54 31.90 -11.43 54.11
CA PRO A 54 32.97 -10.97 55.00
C PRO A 54 33.20 -11.83 56.26
N ASN A 55 32.13 -12.44 56.78
CA ASN A 55 32.19 -13.32 57.96
C ASN A 55 32.96 -14.64 57.74
N SER A 56 33.40 -14.91 56.51
CA SER A 56 34.22 -16.09 56.16
C SER A 56 35.73 -15.80 56.11
N GLY A 57 36.16 -14.59 56.51
CA GLY A 57 37.57 -14.17 56.50
C GLY A 57 38.01 -13.41 55.23
N ASN A 58 37.06 -13.12 54.34
CA ASN A 58 37.26 -12.34 53.12
C ASN A 58 37.03 -10.82 53.38
N PRO A 59 37.73 -9.92 52.68
CA PRO A 59 37.66 -8.48 52.92
C PRO A 59 36.27 -7.88 52.60
N HIS A 60 35.92 -6.80 53.32
CA HIS A 60 34.68 -6.04 53.12
C HIS A 60 34.86 -4.94 52.04
N PRO A 61 33.87 -4.69 51.16
CA PRO A 61 33.91 -3.62 50.14
C PRO A 61 34.14 -2.20 50.72
N ASP A 62 33.59 -1.87 51.89
CA ASP A 62 33.89 -0.62 52.64
C ASP A 62 35.38 -0.33 52.93
N ALA A 63 36.28 -1.32 52.85
CA ALA A 63 37.72 -1.06 52.96
C ALA A 63 38.36 -0.61 51.63
N LEU A 64 37.59 -0.55 50.53
CA LEU A 64 38.09 -0.57 49.15
C LEU A 64 37.52 0.52 48.23
N ASN A 65 36.86 1.56 48.78
CA ASN A 65 36.57 2.90 48.21
C ASN A 65 35.99 3.06 46.77
N HIS A 66 35.72 1.98 46.03
CA HIS A 66 35.35 2.03 44.60
C HIS A 66 34.07 1.23 44.24
N PHE A 67 33.47 0.46 45.15
CA PHE A 67 32.23 -0.28 44.91
C PHE A 67 31.06 0.28 45.70
N VAL A 68 29.87 0.33 45.08
CA VAL A 68 28.60 0.74 45.70
C VAL A 68 27.89 -0.46 46.39
N ASP A 69 28.42 -1.67 46.24
CA ASP A 69 27.85 -2.92 46.80
C ASP A 69 28.38 -3.22 48.20
N THR A 70 27.77 -2.64 49.23
CA THR A 70 28.26 -2.70 50.62
C THR A 70 27.98 -4.03 51.33
N ASP A 71 26.94 -4.77 50.92
CA ASP A 71 26.50 -6.01 51.57
C ASP A 71 26.63 -7.27 50.68
N GLY A 72 27.09 -7.10 49.45
CA GLY A 72 27.23 -8.17 48.46
C GLY A 72 25.95 -8.47 47.69
N SER A 73 24.84 -7.78 47.98
CA SER A 73 23.55 -8.05 47.33
C SER A 73 23.59 -7.83 45.82
N GLN A 74 24.34 -6.84 45.34
CA GLN A 74 24.44 -6.58 43.91
C GLN A 74 25.25 -7.68 43.24
N LEU A 75 26.39 -8.09 43.79
CA LEU A 75 27.17 -9.21 43.24
C LEU A 75 26.37 -10.52 43.23
N ILE A 76 25.61 -10.81 44.29
CA ILE A 76 24.72 -11.98 44.35
C ILE A 76 23.71 -11.94 43.19
N ALA A 77 23.06 -10.80 42.95
CA ALA A 77 22.10 -10.65 41.86
C ALA A 77 22.74 -10.88 40.48
N HIS A 78 23.92 -10.30 40.24
CA HIS A 78 24.61 -10.42 38.94
C HIS A 78 25.15 -11.83 38.68
N VAL A 79 25.69 -12.52 39.69
CA VAL A 79 26.13 -13.92 39.55
C VAL A 79 24.94 -14.84 39.32
N ALA A 80 23.83 -14.62 40.05
CA ALA A 80 22.60 -15.39 39.87
C ALA A 80 22.05 -15.22 38.45
N GLU A 81 22.03 -14.01 37.93
CA GLU A 81 21.56 -13.72 36.58
C GLU A 81 22.49 -14.28 35.50
N ALA A 82 23.80 -14.15 35.65
CA ALA A 82 24.77 -14.76 34.74
C ALA A 82 24.63 -16.29 34.69
N ALA A 83 24.46 -16.93 35.85
CA ALA A 83 24.21 -18.36 35.96
C ALA A 83 22.87 -18.77 35.33
N ARG A 84 21.81 -17.96 35.52
CA ARG A 84 20.50 -18.18 34.89
C ARG A 84 20.64 -18.21 33.37
N ARG A 85 21.28 -17.19 32.77
CA ARG A 85 21.47 -17.10 31.31
C ARG A 85 22.27 -18.30 30.74
N TRP A 86 23.33 -18.73 31.42
CA TRP A 86 24.04 -19.96 31.03
C TRP A 86 23.17 -21.21 31.16
N SER A 87 22.34 -21.31 32.21
CA SER A 87 21.47 -22.47 32.45
C SER A 87 20.31 -22.61 31.47
N GLU A 88 19.87 -21.50 30.88
CA GLU A 88 18.85 -21.49 29.83
C GLU A 88 19.39 -22.01 28.50
N ILE A 89 20.69 -21.78 28.27
CA ILE A 89 21.38 -22.18 27.06
C ILE A 89 21.85 -23.63 27.12
N VAL A 90 22.57 -24.02 28.18
CA VAL A 90 23.11 -25.38 28.30
C VAL A 90 22.15 -26.25 29.09
N ARG A 91 21.42 -27.11 28.37
CA ARG A 91 20.39 -27.98 28.92
C ARG A 91 20.85 -29.43 29.14
N ASP A 92 22.16 -29.64 29.24
CA ASP A 92 22.73 -30.90 29.67
C ASP A 92 22.58 -31.08 31.19
N PRO A 93 22.14 -32.25 31.69
CA PRO A 93 22.10 -32.51 33.13
C PRO A 93 23.50 -32.47 33.71
N HIS A 94 23.78 -31.46 34.55
CA HIS A 94 25.05 -31.31 35.24
C HIS A 94 24.87 -30.38 36.45
N THR A 95 25.71 -30.53 37.48
CA THR A 95 25.71 -29.63 38.63
C THR A 95 27.10 -29.06 38.82
N MET A 96 27.18 -27.73 38.90
CA MET A 96 28.41 -26.99 39.12
C MET A 96 28.27 -26.10 40.35
N ARG A 97 29.12 -26.31 41.37
CA ARG A 97 29.21 -25.37 42.49
C ARG A 97 30.09 -24.18 42.10
N ILE A 98 29.65 -22.96 42.36
CA ILE A 98 30.45 -21.75 42.15
C ILE A 98 30.54 -20.97 43.46
N GLU A 99 31.76 -20.80 43.98
CA GLU A 99 32.01 -19.94 45.14
C GLU A 99 32.46 -18.56 44.69
N TYR A 100 31.81 -17.48 45.14
CA TYR A 100 32.15 -16.13 44.69
C TYR A 100 32.29 -15.13 45.86
N TYR A 101 33.25 -14.23 45.75
CA TYR A 101 33.59 -13.25 46.80
C TYR A 101 34.48 -12.10 46.32
N TYR A 102 34.51 -11.03 47.12
CA TYR A 102 35.48 -9.94 46.98
C TYR A 102 36.85 -10.34 47.56
N ALA A 103 37.93 -9.99 46.85
CA ALA A 103 39.31 -10.30 47.24
C ALA A 103 40.22 -9.05 47.19
N ASN A 104 41.26 -9.04 48.05
CA ASN A 104 42.34 -8.05 48.01
C ASN A 104 43.61 -8.74 47.49
N GLU A 105 44.41 -8.05 46.67
CA GLU A 105 45.68 -8.60 46.14
C GLU A 105 46.71 -8.99 47.23
N ALA A 106 46.56 -8.52 48.47
CA ALA A 106 47.54 -8.69 49.53
C ALA A 106 47.76 -10.13 50.02
N ASN A 107 46.96 -11.12 49.59
CA ASN A 107 46.99 -12.49 50.11
C ASN A 107 47.53 -13.57 49.16
N THR A 108 48.21 -13.23 48.06
CA THR A 108 48.77 -14.23 47.13
C THR A 108 50.30 -14.07 46.97
N PRO A 109 51.12 -14.98 47.54
CA PRO A 109 52.56 -15.00 47.26
C PRO A 109 52.80 -15.44 45.80
N GLY A 110 53.25 -14.53 44.93
CA GLY A 110 53.93 -14.89 43.67
C GLY A 110 53.25 -14.57 42.34
N THR A 111 52.13 -13.83 42.28
CA THR A 111 51.50 -13.46 41.00
C THR A 111 51.75 -11.99 40.65
N THR A 112 52.57 -11.73 39.64
CA THR A 112 52.76 -10.41 38.99
C THR A 112 51.89 -10.27 37.74
N ALA A 113 50.63 -10.70 37.79
CA ALA A 113 49.74 -10.68 36.63
C ALA A 113 49.06 -9.30 36.50
N THR A 114 49.49 -8.51 35.53
CA THR A 114 48.83 -7.26 35.10
C THR A 114 47.68 -7.56 34.14
N GLY A 115 46.62 -8.17 34.65
CA GLY A 115 45.37 -8.49 33.95
C GLY A 115 44.33 -8.99 34.96
N PRO A 116 43.02 -8.91 34.67
CA PRO A 116 41.97 -9.15 35.67
C PRO A 116 42.10 -10.57 36.21
N SER A 117 42.53 -10.72 37.46
CA SER A 117 42.86 -12.03 38.06
C SER A 117 41.63 -12.72 38.64
N PHE A 118 40.50 -12.77 37.92
CA PHE A 118 39.38 -13.64 38.28
C PHE A 118 39.85 -15.11 38.16
N GLU A 119 40.14 -15.74 39.29
CA GLU A 119 40.68 -17.10 39.29
C GLU A 119 39.53 -18.11 39.34
N SER A 120 39.08 -18.59 38.17
CA SER A 120 38.22 -19.77 38.07
C SER A 120 39.05 -21.05 38.24
N ILE A 121 39.08 -21.57 39.46
CA ILE A 121 39.73 -22.86 39.75
C ILE A 121 38.71 -24.00 39.51
N ALA A 122 38.83 -24.69 38.38
CA ALA A 122 38.02 -25.86 38.06
C ALA A 122 38.59 -27.12 38.73
N PHE A 123 37.97 -27.63 39.80
CA PHE A 123 38.34 -28.94 40.35
C PHE A 123 37.52 -30.04 39.67
N ASN A 124 38.21 -30.93 38.98
CA ASN A 124 37.60 -32.07 38.32
C ASN A 124 37.39 -33.22 39.34
N ASN A 125 36.15 -33.46 39.76
CA ASN A 125 35.81 -34.60 40.62
C ASN A 125 35.59 -35.88 39.78
N GLY A 126 36.54 -36.20 38.89
CA GLY A 126 36.58 -37.46 38.14
C GLY A 126 35.76 -37.55 36.84
N ALA A 127 35.19 -36.45 36.33
CA ALA A 127 34.52 -36.40 35.03
C ALA A 127 35.44 -35.72 34.01
N LYS A 128 36.06 -36.49 33.11
CA LYS A 128 36.83 -35.92 32.00
C LYS A 128 35.93 -34.91 31.26
N ASN A 129 36.36 -33.64 31.22
CA ASN A 129 35.80 -32.55 30.39
C ASN A 129 34.63 -31.70 30.95
N ARG A 130 34.10 -31.89 32.17
CA ARG A 130 33.07 -30.97 32.75
C ARG A 130 33.41 -30.52 34.16
N THR A 131 33.44 -29.21 34.39
CA THR A 131 33.74 -28.59 35.71
C THR A 131 32.63 -28.83 36.72
N THR A 132 32.93 -29.38 37.90
CA THR A 132 31.93 -29.58 38.99
C THR A 132 32.04 -28.55 40.12
N PHE A 133 33.16 -27.85 40.21
CA PHE A 133 33.40 -26.77 41.17
C PHE A 133 34.23 -25.67 40.51
N GLY A 134 33.84 -24.40 40.71
CA GLY A 134 34.58 -23.21 40.31
C GLY A 134 34.56 -22.14 41.41
N ALA A 135 35.43 -21.13 41.28
CA ALA A 135 35.42 -19.96 42.15
C ALA A 135 35.52 -18.66 41.33
N ILE A 136 34.91 -17.56 41.78
CA ILE A 136 35.01 -16.23 41.15
C ILE A 136 35.52 -15.24 42.21
N ARG A 137 36.63 -14.57 41.93
CA ARG A 137 37.23 -13.57 42.81
C ARG A 137 37.15 -12.19 42.20
N VAL A 138 36.43 -11.27 42.84
CA VAL A 138 36.27 -9.89 42.36
C VAL A 138 37.26 -8.97 43.06
N TYR A 139 38.17 -8.36 42.30
CA TYR A 139 39.21 -7.45 42.81
C TYR A 139 38.79 -5.98 42.67
N ASN A 140 39.32 -5.15 43.56
CA ASN A 140 38.93 -3.75 43.76
C ASN A 140 39.60 -2.71 42.86
N GLN A 141 40.26 -3.12 41.78
CA GLN A 141 41.07 -2.23 40.95
C GLN A 141 40.33 -1.64 39.73
N TYR A 142 39.08 -2.04 39.50
CA TYR A 142 38.36 -1.72 38.28
C TYR A 142 37.09 -0.93 38.58
N ASP A 143 36.88 0.13 37.80
CA ASP A 143 35.60 0.84 37.74
C ASP A 143 34.56 -0.09 37.09
N LEU A 144 33.84 -0.84 37.90
CA LEU A 144 32.76 -1.72 37.45
C LEU A 144 31.40 -1.07 37.70
N TRP A 145 30.56 -1.14 36.68
CA TRP A 145 29.19 -0.70 36.73
C TRP A 145 28.30 -1.88 37.12
N PHE A 146 27.54 -1.69 38.20
CA PHE A 146 26.48 -2.61 38.61
C PHE A 146 25.17 -2.15 37.99
N ASP A 147 24.58 -3.05 37.23
CA ASP A 147 23.29 -2.88 36.61
C ASP A 147 22.19 -2.94 37.68
N PRO A 148 21.36 -1.90 37.83
CA PRO A 148 20.23 -1.93 38.74
C PRO A 148 19.17 -2.97 38.35
N THR A 149 19.12 -3.36 37.08
CA THR A 149 18.13 -4.28 36.49
C THR A 149 18.83 -5.30 35.59
N PRO A 150 19.68 -6.19 36.13
CA PRO A 150 20.50 -7.11 35.33
C PRO A 150 19.69 -8.10 34.48
N GLU A 151 18.42 -8.32 34.80
CA GLU A 151 17.47 -9.11 34.02
C GLU A 151 16.87 -8.38 32.80
N ASP A 152 17.01 -7.06 32.71
CA ASP A 152 16.43 -6.20 31.67
C ASP A 152 17.54 -5.46 30.92
N ASP A 153 17.78 -5.85 29.67
CA ASP A 153 18.81 -5.24 28.84
C ASP A 153 18.33 -3.98 28.08
N SER A 154 17.14 -3.43 28.35
CA SER A 154 16.53 -2.32 27.58
C SER A 154 17.30 -0.99 27.63
N GLU A 155 18.26 -0.85 28.54
CA GLU A 155 19.17 0.29 28.63
C GLU A 155 20.36 0.21 27.65
N TYR A 156 20.51 -0.91 26.94
CA TYR A 156 21.54 -1.16 25.93
C TYR A 156 20.93 -1.24 24.54
N ASP A 157 21.63 -0.67 23.57
CA ASP A 157 21.35 -0.86 22.14
C ASP A 157 22.00 -2.16 21.65
N LEU A 158 21.41 -3.30 22.03
CA LEU A 158 21.95 -4.62 21.71
C LEU A 158 21.72 -4.98 20.24
N SER A 159 22.78 -5.40 19.56
CA SER A 159 22.73 -5.90 18.19
C SER A 159 23.55 -7.17 18.04
N GLN A 160 23.06 -8.04 17.14
CA GLN A 160 23.70 -9.30 16.82
C GLN A 160 24.70 -9.11 15.70
N LYS A 161 25.90 -9.69 15.88
CA LYS A 161 26.94 -9.76 14.87
C LYS A 161 27.13 -11.21 14.46
N VAL A 162 26.94 -11.51 13.18
CA VAL A 162 27.21 -12.83 12.60
C VAL A 162 28.50 -12.87 11.81
N VAL A 163 28.93 -14.09 11.46
CA VAL A 163 30.10 -14.34 10.62
C VAL A 163 30.06 -13.53 9.32
N ASP A 164 28.89 -13.34 8.70
CA ASP A 164 28.76 -12.57 7.45
C ASP A 164 28.87 -11.04 7.64
N ASP A 165 28.72 -10.54 8.86
CA ASP A 165 28.89 -9.11 9.17
C ASP A 165 30.37 -8.74 9.39
N LEU A 166 31.27 -9.73 9.39
CA LEU A 166 32.70 -9.50 9.58
C LEU A 166 33.31 -8.87 8.32
N THR A 167 34.10 -7.83 8.53
CA THR A 167 35.02 -7.33 7.51
C THR A 167 36.05 -8.40 7.16
N PHE A 168 36.64 -8.28 5.97
CA PHE A 168 37.70 -9.20 5.53
C PHE A 168 38.85 -9.32 6.55
N ASP A 169 39.24 -8.21 7.19
CA ASP A 169 40.32 -8.20 8.16
C ASP A 169 39.91 -8.86 9.47
N GLU A 170 38.69 -8.62 9.97
CA GLU A 170 38.15 -9.31 11.15
C GLU A 170 37.98 -10.82 10.91
N GLU A 171 37.48 -11.21 9.74
CA GLU A 171 37.36 -12.62 9.37
C GLU A 171 38.74 -13.29 9.36
N LYS A 172 39.70 -12.67 8.66
CA LYS A 172 41.06 -13.21 8.50
C LYS A 172 41.80 -13.29 9.84
N ALA A 173 41.62 -12.31 10.72
CA ALA A 173 42.25 -12.29 12.03
C ALA A 173 41.56 -13.24 13.01
N GLY A 174 40.24 -13.20 13.09
CA GLY A 174 39.49 -13.78 14.22
C GLY A 174 38.87 -15.15 13.99
N ILE A 175 38.69 -15.62 12.75
CA ILE A 175 38.03 -16.91 12.49
C ILE A 175 38.74 -17.74 11.41
N THR A 176 38.53 -19.06 11.51
CA THR A 176 38.75 -20.03 10.42
C THR A 176 37.38 -20.58 10.05
N ARG A 177 36.93 -20.41 8.80
CA ARG A 177 35.60 -20.87 8.37
C ARG A 177 35.61 -21.73 7.12
N GLY A 178 34.74 -22.73 7.10
CA GLY A 178 34.33 -23.46 5.90
C GLY A 178 33.14 -22.79 5.20
N ALA A 179 32.73 -23.32 4.06
CA ALA A 179 31.58 -22.81 3.34
C ALA A 179 30.28 -22.94 4.15
N GLY A 180 29.44 -21.91 4.11
CA GLY A 180 28.07 -21.93 4.61
C GLY A 180 27.88 -21.57 6.09
N VAL A 181 28.89 -21.14 6.85
CA VAL A 181 28.71 -20.78 8.28
C VAL A 181 28.37 -19.31 8.54
N GLY A 182 28.01 -18.57 7.49
CA GLY A 182 27.81 -17.13 7.52
C GLY A 182 26.78 -16.60 8.53
N GLY A 183 25.72 -17.38 8.81
CA GLY A 183 24.69 -17.01 9.77
C GLY A 183 25.00 -17.30 11.24
N VAL A 184 26.17 -17.83 11.60
CA VAL A 184 26.50 -18.12 13.01
C VAL A 184 26.78 -16.81 13.76
N GLU A 185 26.16 -16.61 14.92
CA GLU A 185 26.38 -15.46 15.79
C GLU A 185 27.75 -15.53 16.46
N VAL A 186 28.57 -14.51 16.25
CA VAL A 186 29.90 -14.34 16.86
C VAL A 186 29.93 -13.25 17.92
N GLY A 187 28.86 -12.47 18.06
CA GLY A 187 28.72 -11.49 19.12
C GLY A 187 27.28 -11.03 19.29
N TYR A 188 26.93 -10.65 20.51
CA TYR A 188 25.68 -9.96 20.80
C TYR A 188 25.99 -8.88 21.84
N GLU A 189 26.08 -7.64 21.40
CA GLU A 189 26.55 -6.55 22.26
C GLU A 189 25.92 -5.20 21.95
N GLY A 190 25.99 -4.29 22.91
CA GLY A 190 25.37 -2.98 22.84
C GLY A 190 26.01 -2.00 23.81
N GLN A 191 25.91 -0.71 23.50
CA GLN A 191 26.46 0.37 24.31
C GLN A 191 25.37 1.02 25.17
N ARG A 192 25.70 1.37 26.41
CA ARG A 192 24.82 2.14 27.29
C ARG A 192 24.99 3.65 27.05
N ALA A 193 23.89 4.40 27.12
CA ALA A 193 23.93 5.85 27.03
C ALA A 193 24.61 6.48 28.27
N GLY A 194 25.75 7.14 28.07
CA GLY A 194 26.39 8.00 29.09
C GLY A 194 27.13 7.31 30.25
N GLY A 195 27.52 6.03 30.12
CA GLY A 195 28.25 5.30 31.15
C GLY A 195 29.78 5.27 30.97
N ALA A 196 30.50 5.07 32.08
CA ALA A 196 31.91 4.73 32.13
C ALA A 196 32.11 3.51 33.04
N GLY A 197 33.13 2.70 32.77
CA GLY A 197 33.42 1.48 33.53
C GLY A 197 33.03 0.19 32.80
N GLY A 198 33.57 -0.94 33.27
CA GLY A 198 33.23 -2.28 32.76
C GLY A 198 31.91 -2.76 33.36
N ASP A 199 31.12 -3.51 32.60
CA ASP A 199 29.83 -4.01 33.08
C ASP A 199 29.98 -5.28 33.92
N MET A 200 29.46 -5.27 35.16
CA MET A 200 29.56 -6.41 36.08
C MET A 200 28.83 -7.65 35.56
N LEU A 201 27.66 -7.52 34.92
CA LEU A 201 26.91 -8.70 34.48
C LEU A 201 27.69 -9.45 33.39
N ARG A 202 28.22 -8.72 32.41
CA ARG A 202 29.15 -9.26 31.41
C ARG A 202 30.31 -10.00 32.05
N VAL A 203 30.98 -9.39 33.04
CA VAL A 203 32.13 -10.03 33.70
C VAL A 203 31.69 -11.35 34.35
N MET A 204 30.57 -11.38 35.07
CA MET A 204 30.09 -12.63 35.68
C MET A 204 29.74 -13.70 34.63
N MET A 205 29.14 -13.32 33.49
CA MET A 205 28.90 -14.27 32.39
C MET A 205 30.20 -14.79 31.78
N HIS A 206 31.21 -13.92 31.60
CA HIS A 206 32.53 -14.27 31.09
C HIS A 206 33.24 -15.28 32.00
N GLU A 207 33.26 -15.03 33.31
CA GLU A 207 33.91 -15.91 34.28
C GLU A 207 33.23 -17.29 34.37
N ILE A 208 31.91 -17.35 34.28
CA ILE A 208 31.19 -18.62 34.17
C ILE A 208 31.53 -19.31 32.85
N GLY A 209 31.70 -18.57 31.75
CA GLY A 209 32.10 -19.11 30.44
C GLY A 209 33.42 -19.89 30.46
N HIS A 210 34.42 -19.42 31.23
CA HIS A 210 35.64 -20.18 31.49
C HIS A 210 35.34 -21.54 32.14
N MET A 211 34.44 -21.58 33.13
CA MET A 211 34.05 -22.82 33.81
C MET A 211 33.23 -23.77 32.91
N MET A 212 32.52 -23.23 31.91
CA MET A 212 31.76 -24.01 30.95
C MET A 212 32.64 -24.75 29.94
N GLY A 213 33.87 -24.29 29.68
CA GLY A 213 34.78 -25.03 28.80
C GLY A 213 35.82 -24.17 28.10
N ILE A 214 35.71 -22.85 28.12
CA ILE A 214 36.73 -21.99 27.48
C ILE A 214 37.90 -21.82 28.44
N THR A 215 38.65 -22.90 28.69
CA THR A 215 39.70 -22.96 29.72
C THR A 215 40.78 -24.01 29.42
N ASN A 216 41.95 -23.87 30.05
CA ASN A 216 43.08 -24.82 29.96
C ASN A 216 43.13 -25.87 31.06
N TRP A 217 42.21 -25.83 32.03
CA TRP A 217 42.18 -26.76 33.18
C TRP A 217 41.53 -28.11 32.86
N LEU A 218 40.85 -28.22 31.72
CA LEU A 218 40.30 -29.47 31.20
C LEU A 218 41.36 -30.15 30.31
N GLU A 219 41.43 -31.50 30.30
CA GLU A 219 42.48 -32.23 29.56
C GLU A 219 42.54 -31.73 28.10
N GLN A 220 43.68 -31.14 27.72
CA GLN A 220 43.99 -30.63 26.36
C GLN A 220 43.78 -31.68 25.26
N GLY A 221 43.64 -32.96 25.60
CA GLY A 221 43.57 -34.08 24.66
C GLY A 221 42.26 -34.23 23.87
N VAL A 222 41.32 -33.28 23.92
CA VAL A 222 40.08 -33.36 23.13
C VAL A 222 39.80 -32.12 22.25
N ILE A 223 40.49 -30.97 22.41
CA ILE A 223 40.03 -29.69 21.81
C ILE A 223 41.09 -28.86 21.05
N GLU A 224 42.31 -29.35 20.88
CA GLU A 224 43.09 -29.01 19.68
C GLU A 224 43.79 -30.31 19.30
N ALA A 225 43.17 -31.12 18.44
CA ALA A 225 43.80 -32.37 18.00
C ALA A 225 45.04 -32.09 17.11
N ASP A 226 45.20 -30.87 16.61
CA ASP A 226 46.20 -30.44 15.64
C ASP A 226 47.07 -29.24 16.08
N THR A 227 46.80 -28.62 17.25
CA THR A 227 47.64 -27.55 17.86
C THR A 227 47.81 -26.30 17.00
N ASP A 228 46.82 -25.94 16.18
CA ASP A 228 46.92 -24.85 15.19
C ASP A 228 46.51 -23.47 15.73
N GLY A 229 46.08 -23.37 16.99
CA GLY A 229 45.85 -22.09 17.67
C GLY A 229 44.46 -21.49 17.43
N ASP A 230 43.45 -22.31 17.17
CA ASP A 230 42.06 -21.87 17.18
C ASP A 230 41.13 -22.80 17.97
N TRP A 231 39.93 -22.31 18.25
CA TRP A 231 38.88 -23.02 18.96
C TRP A 231 37.92 -23.61 17.95
N ASP A 232 38.11 -24.87 17.60
CA ASP A 232 37.17 -25.61 16.77
C ASP A 232 35.76 -25.63 17.39
N LEU A 233 34.76 -25.27 16.59
CA LEU A 233 33.36 -25.47 16.95
C LEU A 233 32.92 -26.86 16.52
N ARG A 234 32.12 -27.51 17.37
CA ARG A 234 31.59 -28.85 17.12
C ARG A 234 30.79 -28.92 15.82
N PRO A 235 31.25 -29.67 14.80
CA PRO A 235 30.56 -29.71 13.51
C PRO A 235 29.11 -30.16 13.64
N ASN A 236 28.80 -31.14 14.50
CA ASN A 236 27.44 -31.63 14.69
C ASN A 236 26.44 -30.59 15.21
N LEU A 237 26.91 -29.48 15.82
CA LEU A 237 26.07 -28.38 16.29
C LEU A 237 25.87 -27.29 15.23
N ILE A 238 26.61 -27.35 14.13
CA ILE A 238 26.55 -26.40 13.01
C ILE A 238 26.37 -27.15 11.68
N SER A 239 25.48 -28.13 11.67
CA SER A 239 25.11 -28.91 10.47
C SER A 239 26.30 -29.61 9.80
N GLY A 240 27.30 -30.05 10.55
CA GLY A 240 28.52 -30.69 10.04
C GLY A 240 29.51 -29.74 9.37
N ARG A 241 29.36 -28.42 9.54
CA ARG A 241 30.25 -27.40 8.95
C ARG A 241 31.50 -27.19 9.81
N VAL A 242 32.48 -26.50 9.24
CA VAL A 242 33.73 -26.13 9.89
C VAL A 242 33.70 -24.65 10.22
N LEU A 243 33.92 -24.33 11.49
CA LEU A 243 34.11 -22.97 11.99
C LEU A 243 35.00 -23.07 13.23
N ALA A 244 35.99 -22.20 13.34
CA ALA A 244 36.83 -22.08 14.51
C ALA A 244 37.10 -20.60 14.83
N LEU A 245 37.29 -20.30 16.11
CA LEU A 245 37.63 -18.95 16.59
C LEU A 245 39.11 -18.89 16.90
N LYS A 246 39.85 -18.00 16.24
CA LYS A 246 41.30 -17.86 16.48
C LYS A 246 41.57 -17.30 17.86
N ASN A 247 42.56 -17.87 18.53
CA ASN A 247 43.11 -17.33 19.77
C ASN A 247 44.31 -16.42 19.43
N ASP A 248 44.60 -15.41 20.25
CA ASP A 248 45.74 -14.49 20.03
C ASP A 248 47.07 -15.26 20.15
N PRO A 249 47.80 -15.48 19.04
CA PRO A 249 49.03 -16.27 19.04
C PRO A 249 50.24 -15.50 19.62
N GLY A 250 50.11 -14.18 19.81
CA GLY A 250 51.20 -13.25 20.13
C GLY A 250 51.46 -13.00 21.61
N GLN A 251 50.57 -13.43 22.52
CA GLN A 251 50.65 -13.06 23.92
C GLN A 251 50.98 -14.25 24.88
N GLN A 252 51.79 -13.94 25.90
CA GLN A 252 52.32 -14.92 26.83
C GLN A 252 51.27 -15.34 27.88
N SER A 253 51.06 -16.67 27.99
CA SER A 253 50.49 -17.41 29.12
C SER A 253 49.03 -17.16 29.57
N MET A 254 48.40 -16.01 29.36
CA MET A 254 47.03 -15.74 29.88
C MET A 254 45.97 -15.38 28.84
N SER A 255 46.35 -14.84 27.68
CA SER A 255 45.42 -14.44 26.60
C SER A 255 45.10 -15.55 25.59
N ARG A 256 45.77 -16.71 25.67
CA ARG A 256 45.52 -17.87 24.79
C ARG A 256 44.12 -18.47 24.94
N PHE A 257 43.32 -17.96 25.89
CA PHE A 257 42.02 -18.50 26.30
C PHE A 257 40.86 -17.58 25.91
N HIS A 258 41.14 -16.55 25.10
CA HIS A 258 40.17 -15.57 24.63
C HIS A 258 40.18 -15.54 23.10
N PRO A 259 39.01 -15.52 22.44
CA PRO A 259 38.93 -15.27 21.00
C PRO A 259 39.50 -13.90 20.64
N GLU A 260 40.16 -13.78 19.48
CA GLU A 260 40.62 -12.48 18.95
C GLU A 260 39.47 -11.53 18.59
N LEU A 261 38.26 -12.06 18.41
CA LEU A 261 37.08 -11.24 18.11
C LEU A 261 36.61 -10.47 19.34
N ASP A 262 36.78 -9.15 19.30
CA ASP A 262 36.37 -8.19 20.33
C ASP A 262 34.86 -8.13 20.58
N TYR A 263 34.01 -8.83 19.81
CA TYR A 263 32.54 -8.81 19.97
C TYR A 263 32.02 -10.01 20.76
N THR A 264 32.84 -11.06 20.90
CA THR A 264 32.50 -12.25 21.68
C THR A 264 32.46 -11.90 23.18
N LEU A 265 31.65 -12.62 23.96
CA LEU A 265 31.66 -12.46 25.42
C LEU A 265 33.06 -12.76 25.98
N MET A 266 33.71 -13.78 25.42
CA MET A 266 35.05 -14.21 25.83
C MET A 266 36.19 -13.36 25.26
N GLY A 267 35.91 -12.39 24.38
CA GLY A 267 36.91 -11.48 23.82
C GLY A 267 37.27 -10.32 24.76
N ALA A 268 38.10 -9.39 24.27
CA ALA A 268 38.70 -8.34 25.09
C ALA A 268 37.69 -7.45 25.86
N ALA A 269 38.14 -6.89 26.99
CA ALA A 269 37.33 -6.00 27.82
C ALA A 269 37.10 -4.63 27.18
N THR A 270 35.84 -4.30 26.85
CA THR A 270 35.42 -2.97 26.40
C THR A 270 34.61 -2.27 27.49
N ALA A 271 34.93 -1.00 27.75
CA ALA A 271 34.19 -0.18 28.70
C ALA A 271 32.82 0.22 28.13
N ASN A 272 31.82 0.36 28.99
CA ASN A 272 30.46 0.84 28.66
C ASN A 272 29.70 -0.01 27.62
N ARG A 273 30.04 -1.30 27.46
CA ARG A 273 29.33 -2.24 26.58
C ARG A 273 28.85 -3.48 27.34
N ARG A 274 27.59 -3.86 27.12
CA ARG A 274 27.03 -5.17 27.48
C ARG A 274 27.37 -6.12 26.35
N LYS A 275 28.06 -7.22 26.68
CA LYS A 275 28.20 -8.37 25.79
C LYS A 275 27.47 -9.53 26.42
N LEU A 276 26.58 -10.15 25.67
CA LEU A 276 25.83 -11.32 26.11
C LEU A 276 26.47 -12.59 25.52
N ILE A 277 26.11 -13.73 26.10
CA ILE A 277 26.59 -15.05 25.67
C ILE A 277 26.19 -15.25 24.20
N SER A 278 27.19 -15.37 23.32
CA SER A 278 26.96 -15.58 21.89
C SER A 278 26.88 -17.06 21.50
N GLN A 279 26.39 -17.35 20.29
CA GLN A 279 26.45 -18.73 19.77
C GLN A 279 27.88 -19.24 19.71
N ALA A 280 28.82 -18.43 19.21
CA ALA A 280 30.22 -18.81 19.11
C ALA A 280 30.85 -19.12 20.48
N ASP A 281 30.56 -18.34 21.53
CA ASP A 281 31.03 -18.60 22.90
C ASP A 281 30.56 -19.97 23.40
N VAL A 282 29.28 -20.29 23.19
CA VAL A 282 28.69 -21.54 23.67
C VAL A 282 29.18 -22.74 22.85
N LEU A 283 29.33 -22.59 21.53
CA LEU A 283 29.80 -23.66 20.65
C LEU A 283 31.27 -24.01 20.93
N ALA A 284 32.12 -23.00 21.21
CA ALA A 284 33.49 -23.21 21.67
C ALA A 284 33.51 -23.90 23.05
N ALA A 285 32.71 -23.42 24.00
CA ALA A 285 32.55 -24.07 25.31
C ALA A 285 32.00 -25.51 25.18
N ALA A 286 31.11 -25.77 24.24
CA ALA A 286 30.53 -27.09 23.98
C ALA A 286 31.54 -28.08 23.42
N ASN A 287 32.51 -27.61 22.65
CA ASN A 287 33.59 -28.47 22.18
C ASN A 287 34.40 -29.00 23.35
N VAL A 288 34.79 -28.13 24.29
CA VAL A 288 35.54 -28.53 25.50
C VAL A 288 34.69 -29.28 26.51
N GLY A 289 33.59 -28.67 26.93
CA GLY A 289 32.68 -29.18 27.94
C GLY A 289 31.94 -30.47 27.54
N LEU A 290 32.12 -30.90 26.29
CA LEU A 290 31.30 -31.90 25.62
C LEU A 290 29.79 -31.65 25.78
N TRP A 291 29.35 -30.39 25.79
CA TRP A 291 27.92 -30.03 25.85
C TRP A 291 27.24 -30.41 24.53
N SER A 292 26.02 -30.93 24.63
CA SER A 292 25.30 -31.55 23.51
C SER A 292 23.82 -31.15 23.44
N ASP A 293 23.21 -30.79 24.57
CA ASP A 293 21.83 -30.31 24.63
C ASP A 293 21.86 -28.78 24.80
N ILE A 294 21.87 -28.05 23.67
CA ILE A 294 22.06 -26.60 23.63
C ILE A 294 20.82 -25.91 23.05
N HIS A 295 20.37 -24.86 23.74
CA HIS A 295 19.21 -24.06 23.39
C HIS A 295 19.58 -22.58 23.28
N PHE A 296 19.78 -22.10 22.05
CA PHE A 296 20.00 -20.69 21.82
C PHE A 296 18.68 -19.91 21.78
N PRO A 297 18.49 -18.84 22.57
CA PRO A 297 17.30 -17.98 22.46
C PRO A 297 17.25 -17.24 21.11
N ARG A 298 18.41 -16.95 20.52
CA ARG A 298 18.56 -16.43 19.15
C ARG A 298 18.95 -17.58 18.24
N LYS A 299 18.05 -18.00 17.34
CA LYS A 299 18.18 -19.15 16.46
C LYS A 299 18.52 -18.72 15.04
N ASN A 300 19.71 -19.09 14.57
CA ASN A 300 20.12 -18.86 13.19
C ASN A 300 19.89 -20.11 12.34
N PHE A 301 19.17 -19.96 11.24
CA PHE A 301 18.99 -21.00 10.25
C PHE A 301 20.29 -21.18 9.46
N LEU A 302 20.77 -22.41 9.44
CA LEU A 302 21.92 -22.84 8.66
C LEU A 302 21.48 -23.44 7.32
N GLY A 303 20.25 -23.95 7.22
CA GLY A 303 19.81 -24.76 6.09
C GLY A 303 20.56 -26.09 6.03
N SER A 304 20.10 -27.02 5.18
CA SER A 304 20.68 -28.37 5.21
C SER A 304 22.12 -28.44 4.72
N ASN A 305 22.92 -29.24 5.42
CA ASN A 305 24.06 -29.95 4.83
C ASN A 305 23.59 -31.33 4.36
N GLY A 306 22.77 -31.40 3.30
CA GLY A 306 22.22 -32.68 2.80
C GLY A 306 20.84 -32.69 2.16
N GLY A 307 20.17 -31.53 1.99
CA GLY A 307 18.95 -31.37 1.18
C GLY A 307 17.62 -31.11 1.92
N SER A 308 17.53 -31.30 3.24
CA SER A 308 16.30 -31.04 4.03
C SER A 308 16.04 -29.55 4.23
N GLN A 309 14.95 -29.00 3.69
CA GLN A 309 14.55 -27.61 3.92
C GLN A 309 13.61 -27.45 5.13
N ASP A 310 13.40 -28.51 5.89
CA ASP A 310 12.43 -28.53 6.99
C ASP A 310 12.84 -27.57 8.11
N PHE A 311 11.94 -26.63 8.43
CA PHE A 311 12.10 -25.68 9.53
C PHE A 311 12.19 -26.39 10.88
N HIS A 312 11.56 -27.57 11.03
CA HIS A 312 11.47 -28.30 12.29
C HIS A 312 12.59 -29.33 12.48
N ASP A 313 13.48 -29.48 11.50
CA ASP A 313 14.66 -30.32 11.61
C ASP A 313 15.79 -29.56 12.32
N GLY A 314 16.15 -30.03 13.52
CA GLY A 314 17.21 -29.43 14.32
C GLY A 314 18.56 -29.35 13.61
N ALA A 315 18.84 -30.27 12.68
CA ALA A 315 20.08 -30.26 11.91
C ALA A 315 20.24 -29.02 11.02
N ASN A 316 19.17 -28.27 10.78
CA ASN A 316 19.19 -27.04 9.99
C ASN A 316 19.44 -25.77 10.81
N TRP A 317 19.65 -25.89 12.13
CA TRP A 317 19.79 -24.76 13.04
C TRP A 317 21.09 -24.83 13.83
N VAL A 318 21.64 -23.67 14.16
CA VAL A 318 22.75 -23.58 15.12
C VAL A 318 22.34 -24.20 16.46
N GLY A 319 23.20 -25.08 16.99
CA GLY A 319 22.92 -25.89 18.18
C GLY A 319 22.25 -27.23 17.90
N ASN A 320 22.05 -27.61 16.64
CA ASN A 320 21.39 -28.86 16.22
C ASN A 320 19.99 -29.04 16.86
N ARG A 321 19.25 -27.95 16.98
CA ARG A 321 17.95 -27.90 17.65
C ARG A 321 17.06 -26.86 16.98
N ALA A 322 15.88 -27.28 16.54
CA ALA A 322 14.90 -26.38 15.94
C ALA A 322 14.41 -25.33 16.95
N PRO A 323 13.84 -24.21 16.48
CA PRO A 323 13.28 -23.18 17.35
C PRO A 323 12.14 -23.72 18.22
N GLU A 324 12.12 -23.30 19.47
CA GLU A 324 11.06 -23.58 20.43
C GLU A 324 10.14 -22.38 20.60
N ALA A 325 9.19 -22.51 21.52
CA ALA A 325 8.31 -21.40 21.83
C ALA A 325 9.09 -20.21 22.41
N ASP A 326 8.80 -19.00 21.93
CA ASP A 326 9.45 -17.75 22.35
C ASP A 326 10.92 -17.58 21.91
N ASP A 327 11.42 -18.38 20.97
CA ASP A 327 12.74 -18.12 20.37
C ASP A 327 12.68 -16.94 19.38
N GLN A 328 13.78 -16.21 19.27
CA GLN A 328 14.04 -15.22 18.21
C GLN A 328 14.65 -15.93 17.01
N VAL A 329 14.01 -15.84 15.85
CA VAL A 329 14.36 -16.67 14.67
C VAL A 329 14.93 -15.82 13.55
N PHE A 330 16.06 -16.24 12.98
CA PHE A 330 16.75 -15.57 11.88
C PHE A 330 16.98 -16.54 10.71
N ILE A 331 16.51 -16.19 9.53
CA ILE A 331 16.76 -16.89 8.26
C ILE A 331 17.46 -15.93 7.32
N ARG A 332 18.79 -16.02 7.27
CA ARG A 332 19.66 -14.99 6.69
C ARG A 332 20.89 -15.52 5.97
N ASN A 333 20.77 -16.69 5.37
CA ASN A 333 21.89 -17.44 4.79
C ASN A 333 21.70 -17.70 3.28
N GLY A 334 20.73 -17.04 2.64
CA GLY A 334 20.40 -17.21 1.23
C GLY A 334 19.74 -18.56 0.90
N THR A 335 19.24 -19.30 1.91
CA THR A 335 18.59 -20.60 1.71
C THR A 335 17.08 -20.54 1.95
N ARG A 336 16.41 -21.67 1.71
CA ARG A 336 14.96 -21.82 1.91
C ARG A 336 14.66 -22.70 3.11
N ALA A 337 13.79 -22.20 3.99
CA ALA A 337 13.16 -22.96 5.07
C ALA A 337 11.68 -23.23 4.74
N VAL A 338 11.16 -24.38 5.19
CA VAL A 338 9.77 -24.82 4.97
C VAL A 338 9.15 -25.20 6.31
N MET A 339 8.15 -24.43 6.74
CA MET A 339 7.43 -24.62 8.00
C MET A 339 6.13 -25.36 7.75
N THR A 340 6.02 -26.59 8.25
CA THR A 340 4.86 -27.49 8.01
C THR A 340 3.99 -27.73 9.25
N SER A 341 4.47 -27.38 10.44
CA SER A 341 3.71 -27.45 11.70
C SER A 341 3.72 -26.13 12.47
N ASP A 342 2.69 -25.97 13.31
CA ASP A 342 2.45 -24.78 14.13
C ASP A 342 3.62 -24.48 15.07
N LEU A 343 3.97 -23.21 15.19
CA LEU A 343 4.99 -22.74 16.12
C LEU A 343 4.68 -21.30 16.57
N ARG A 344 5.00 -21.00 17.83
CA ARG A 344 4.94 -19.65 18.38
C ARG A 344 6.37 -19.15 18.65
N MET A 345 6.86 -18.20 17.88
CA MET A 345 8.17 -17.58 18.05
C MET A 345 8.03 -16.15 18.59
N GLU A 346 9.09 -15.63 19.22
CA GLU A 346 9.11 -14.25 19.71
C GLU A 346 9.18 -13.28 18.52
N SER A 347 10.25 -13.42 17.72
CA SER A 347 10.51 -12.64 16.52
C SER A 347 10.91 -13.56 15.37
N LEU A 348 10.72 -13.07 14.14
CA LEU A 348 11.11 -13.78 12.93
C LEU A 348 11.68 -12.77 11.93
N GLN A 349 12.93 -12.98 11.52
CA GLN A 349 13.60 -12.19 10.49
C GLN A 349 13.96 -13.07 9.30
N VAL A 350 13.57 -12.64 8.10
CA VAL A 350 13.93 -13.29 6.84
C VAL A 350 14.56 -12.25 5.92
N ASP A 351 15.83 -12.42 5.57
CA ASP A 351 16.61 -11.44 4.80
C ASP A 351 17.74 -12.13 4.02
N HIS A 352 18.70 -11.37 3.48
CA HIS A 352 19.88 -11.88 2.76
C HIS A 352 19.51 -12.90 1.66
N ASN A 353 18.47 -12.60 0.88
CA ASN A 353 17.93 -13.47 -0.18
C ASN A 353 17.42 -14.84 0.32
N SER A 354 17.14 -14.96 1.62
CA SER A 354 16.58 -16.16 2.21
C SER A 354 15.07 -16.23 2.01
N LYS A 355 14.53 -17.44 2.14
CA LYS A 355 13.11 -17.72 1.88
C LYS A 355 12.50 -18.53 3.02
N LEU A 356 11.29 -18.17 3.42
CA LEU A 356 10.43 -18.97 4.29
C LEU A 356 9.16 -19.34 3.55
N ALA A 357 8.87 -20.63 3.44
CA ALA A 357 7.57 -21.13 3.00
C ALA A 357 6.77 -21.63 4.19
N VAL A 358 5.57 -21.09 4.40
CA VAL A 358 4.67 -21.45 5.51
C VAL A 358 3.50 -22.27 4.98
N PHE A 359 3.35 -23.50 5.48
CA PHE A 359 2.26 -24.43 5.13
C PHE A 359 1.46 -24.89 6.36
N THR A 360 1.63 -24.21 7.49
CA THR A 360 0.86 -24.43 8.72
C THR A 360 -0.26 -23.39 8.83
N PRO A 361 -1.45 -23.78 9.34
CA PRO A 361 -2.53 -22.84 9.61
C PRO A 361 -2.18 -21.80 10.70
N LEU A 362 -1.12 -22.02 11.48
CA LEU A 362 -0.84 -21.23 12.68
C LEU A 362 0.66 -21.09 13.00
N ALA A 363 1.35 -20.26 12.22
CA ALA A 363 2.64 -19.69 12.60
C ALA A 363 2.42 -18.36 13.34
N ARG A 364 2.86 -18.24 14.60
CA ARG A 364 2.69 -17.01 15.40
C ARG A 364 4.02 -16.38 15.75
N VAL A 365 4.15 -15.08 15.52
CA VAL A 365 5.27 -14.21 15.92
C VAL A 365 4.73 -13.23 16.96
N THR A 366 5.14 -13.34 18.22
CA THR A 366 4.51 -12.57 19.31
C THR A 366 4.96 -11.12 19.40
N ASP A 367 6.05 -10.76 18.72
CA ASP A 367 6.57 -9.39 18.70
C ASP A 367 6.68 -8.81 17.28
N ARG A 368 7.71 -9.19 16.52
CA ARG A 368 7.96 -8.60 15.20
C ARG A 368 8.37 -9.63 14.14
N LEU A 369 7.69 -9.56 13.00
CA LEU A 369 8.10 -10.18 11.74
C LEU A 369 8.81 -9.13 10.89
N THR A 370 10.07 -9.38 10.54
CA THR A 370 10.88 -8.51 9.67
C THR A 370 11.25 -9.25 8.39
N ILE A 371 11.08 -8.60 7.24
CA ILE A 371 11.36 -9.16 5.92
C ILE A 371 12.22 -8.17 5.13
N GLY A 372 13.47 -8.55 4.84
CA GLY A 372 14.51 -7.64 4.34
C GLY A 372 15.41 -7.09 5.46
N GLY A 373 16.36 -6.23 5.09
CA GLY A 373 17.36 -5.63 6.00
C GLY A 373 18.01 -4.36 5.44
N GLU A 374 18.50 -3.46 6.31
CA GLU A 374 19.32 -2.30 5.94
C GLU A 374 20.74 -2.70 5.47
N GLY A 375 20.88 -3.06 4.19
CA GLY A 375 22.18 -3.29 3.55
C GLY A 375 22.70 -2.10 2.75
N VAL A 376 23.97 -1.72 2.94
CA VAL A 376 24.68 -0.65 2.19
C VAL A 376 24.96 -1.05 0.71
N PHE A 377 24.59 -2.26 0.28
CA PHE A 377 24.81 -2.76 -1.09
C PHE A 377 23.63 -3.59 -1.65
N GLY A 378 22.70 -2.97 -2.39
CA GLY A 378 21.75 -3.66 -3.28
C GLY A 378 20.56 -4.40 -2.62
N PRO A 379 19.58 -4.88 -3.42
CA PRO A 379 18.31 -5.42 -2.92
C PRO A 379 18.51 -6.82 -2.31
N HIS A 380 18.40 -6.92 -0.99
CA HIS A 380 18.48 -8.18 -0.24
C HIS A 380 17.10 -8.54 0.31
N ASP A 381 16.23 -8.97 -0.61
CA ASP A 381 14.77 -9.01 -0.47
C ASP A 381 14.33 -10.35 0.11
N GLY A 382 14.35 -10.49 1.43
CA GLY A 382 13.80 -11.68 2.09
C GLY A 382 12.41 -12.06 1.55
N GLU A 383 12.13 -13.34 1.41
CA GLU A 383 10.86 -13.85 0.87
C GLU A 383 10.10 -14.63 1.94
N VAL A 384 8.83 -14.28 2.15
CA VAL A 384 7.89 -15.10 2.91
C VAL A 384 6.73 -15.50 2.01
N SER A 385 6.64 -16.79 1.69
CA SER A 385 5.53 -17.37 0.93
C SER A 385 4.59 -18.11 1.88
N ILE A 386 3.32 -17.71 1.96
CA ILE A 386 2.30 -18.35 2.80
C ILE A 386 1.39 -19.15 1.88
N GLY A 387 1.48 -20.48 1.95
CA GLY A 387 0.77 -21.40 1.06
C GLY A 387 -0.70 -21.61 1.40
N GLN A 388 -1.41 -22.34 0.54
CA GLN A 388 -2.85 -22.59 0.65
C GLN A 388 -3.31 -23.03 2.05
N GLY A 389 -4.27 -22.27 2.61
CA GLY A 389 -4.85 -22.53 3.93
C GLY A 389 -3.93 -22.26 5.13
N ALA A 390 -2.71 -21.78 4.89
CA ALA A 390 -1.77 -21.44 5.93
C ALA A 390 -2.01 -20.02 6.49
N GLY A 391 -1.45 -19.75 7.67
CA GLY A 391 -1.60 -18.48 8.35
C GLY A 391 -0.35 -18.06 9.10
N LEU A 392 0.10 -16.82 8.87
CA LEU A 392 1.19 -16.18 9.59
C LEU A 392 0.64 -14.98 10.36
N TYR A 393 0.78 -15.04 11.68
CA TYR A 393 0.21 -14.08 12.62
C TYR A 393 1.35 -13.37 13.33
N ALA A 394 1.44 -12.05 13.22
CA ALA A 394 2.46 -11.27 13.89
C ALA A 394 1.84 -10.16 14.75
N ARG A 395 2.50 -9.76 15.83
CA ARG A 395 2.13 -8.54 16.53
C ARG A 395 2.38 -7.32 15.65
N SER A 396 3.58 -7.17 15.11
CA SER A 396 3.93 -6.17 14.10
C SER A 396 4.60 -6.83 12.89
N VAL A 397 4.43 -6.24 11.71
CA VAL A 397 5.06 -6.70 10.45
C VAL A 397 5.82 -5.53 9.83
N LEU A 398 7.08 -5.76 9.48
CA LEU A 398 7.92 -4.81 8.75
C LEU A 398 8.48 -5.50 7.49
N ILE A 399 8.18 -4.94 6.33
CA ILE A 399 8.70 -5.38 5.04
C ILE A 399 9.59 -4.26 4.51
N GLU A 400 10.91 -4.36 4.69
CA GLU A 400 11.85 -3.28 4.38
C GLU A 400 12.23 -3.23 2.89
N SER A 401 12.65 -4.37 2.34
CA SER A 401 12.97 -4.50 0.91
C SER A 401 12.43 -5.80 0.28
N GLY A 402 11.93 -6.73 1.10
CA GLY A 402 11.49 -8.04 0.68
C GLY A 402 10.06 -8.15 0.16
N PHE A 403 9.54 -9.37 0.15
CA PHE A 403 8.15 -9.59 -0.22
C PHE A 403 7.44 -10.68 0.58
N VAL A 404 6.12 -10.50 0.70
CA VAL A 404 5.18 -11.50 1.16
C VAL A 404 4.35 -11.97 -0.02
N LYS A 405 4.33 -13.28 -0.27
CA LYS A 405 3.44 -13.92 -1.23
C LYS A 405 2.32 -14.66 -0.52
N LEU A 406 1.08 -14.39 -0.92
CA LEU A 406 -0.12 -15.11 -0.49
C LEU A 406 -0.61 -16.06 -1.59
N ASP A 407 -1.05 -17.24 -1.19
CA ASP A 407 -1.64 -18.28 -2.04
C ASP A 407 -2.80 -18.89 -1.23
N ASP A 408 -4.02 -18.37 -1.42
CA ASP A 408 -5.22 -18.72 -0.64
C ASP A 408 -4.96 -18.78 0.89
N SER A 409 -4.24 -17.78 1.40
CA SER A 409 -3.67 -17.80 2.75
C SER A 409 -3.88 -16.51 3.52
N THR A 410 -3.44 -16.46 4.78
CA THR A 410 -3.63 -15.29 5.65
C THR A 410 -2.32 -14.77 6.21
N LEU A 411 -2.05 -13.48 5.98
CA LEU A 411 -1.15 -12.67 6.81
C LEU A 411 -2.00 -11.86 7.78
N ARG A 412 -1.72 -11.96 9.09
CA ARG A 412 -2.47 -11.21 10.10
C ARG A 412 -1.56 -10.43 11.03
N GLU A 413 -1.84 -9.15 11.15
CA GLU A 413 -1.31 -8.27 12.18
C GLU A 413 -2.26 -8.24 13.38
N THR A 414 -1.72 -8.14 14.61
CA THR A 414 -2.53 -8.30 15.84
C THR A 414 -2.51 -7.12 16.81
N ALA A 415 -1.51 -6.25 16.81
CA ALA A 415 -1.52 -5.03 17.64
C ALA A 415 -0.51 -3.91 17.29
N GLY A 416 0.51 -4.13 16.45
CA GLY A 416 1.62 -3.21 16.18
C GLY A 416 1.70 -2.61 14.77
N GLY A 417 0.79 -2.97 13.86
CA GLY A 417 0.73 -2.47 12.50
C GLY A 417 1.60 -3.22 11.48
N ILE A 418 1.33 -2.95 10.20
CA ILE A 418 2.10 -3.42 9.05
C ILE A 418 2.75 -2.22 8.38
N GLU A 419 4.06 -2.22 8.31
CA GLU A 419 4.84 -1.26 7.51
C GLU A 419 5.37 -1.98 6.26
N ASN A 420 4.85 -1.60 5.09
CA ASN A 420 5.24 -2.21 3.83
C ASN A 420 6.03 -1.22 2.97
N TYR A 421 7.33 -1.42 2.83
CA TYR A 421 8.21 -0.76 1.86
C TYR A 421 8.55 -1.66 0.66
N GLY A 422 8.34 -2.97 0.80
CA GLY A 422 8.54 -3.97 -0.24
C GLY A 422 7.27 -4.32 -1.02
N LEU A 423 7.00 -5.61 -1.21
CA LEU A 423 5.86 -6.11 -1.99
C LEU A 423 5.00 -7.09 -1.17
N ILE A 424 3.70 -6.85 -1.12
CA ILE A 424 2.71 -7.87 -0.72
C ILE A 424 1.93 -8.25 -1.98
N PHE A 425 1.96 -9.52 -2.36
CA PHE A 425 1.28 -9.97 -3.57
C PHE A 425 0.66 -11.36 -3.51
N GLY A 426 -0.17 -11.67 -4.52
CA GLY A 426 -0.84 -12.95 -4.67
C GLY A 426 -2.34 -12.84 -4.41
N HIS A 427 -2.92 -13.86 -3.77
CA HIS A 427 -4.33 -13.90 -3.42
C HIS A 427 -4.52 -14.53 -2.04
N GLY A 428 -5.52 -14.07 -1.29
CA GLY A 428 -5.67 -14.40 0.13
C GLY A 428 -6.09 -13.17 0.94
N THR A 429 -5.83 -13.22 2.25
CA THR A 429 -6.26 -12.18 3.19
C THR A 429 -5.07 -11.55 3.91
N VAL A 430 -5.04 -10.21 3.92
CA VAL A 430 -4.25 -9.40 4.85
C VAL A 430 -5.22 -8.86 5.90
N ASP A 431 -5.19 -9.45 7.11
CA ASP A 431 -6.03 -9.08 8.25
C ASP A 431 -5.29 -8.07 9.13
N VAL A 432 -5.73 -6.82 9.09
CA VAL A 432 -5.12 -5.66 9.75
C VAL A 432 -5.94 -5.32 11.00
N SER A 433 -5.33 -5.47 12.17
CA SER A 433 -5.96 -5.12 13.46
C SER A 433 -5.83 -3.64 13.80
N THR A 434 -4.78 -2.98 13.31
CA THR A 434 -4.47 -1.57 13.63
C THR A 434 -4.30 -0.71 12.37
N VAL A 435 -3.11 -0.69 11.77
CA VAL A 435 -2.77 0.13 10.59
C VAL A 435 -1.93 -0.66 9.60
N LEU A 436 -2.20 -0.47 8.30
CA LEU A 436 -1.34 -0.86 7.20
C LEU A 436 -0.79 0.40 6.54
N SER A 437 0.48 0.71 6.77
CA SER A 437 1.21 1.81 6.12
C SER A 437 1.88 1.29 4.86
N ASN A 438 1.29 1.60 3.70
CA ASN A 438 1.79 1.12 2.42
C ASN A 438 2.66 2.17 1.72
N HIS A 439 3.97 1.93 1.73
CA HIS A 439 5.01 2.70 1.02
C HIS A 439 5.54 1.97 -0.22
N GLY A 440 5.41 0.64 -0.25
CA GLY A 440 5.76 -0.22 -1.37
C GLY A 440 4.53 -0.60 -2.21
N THR A 441 4.46 -1.85 -2.65
CA THR A 441 3.45 -2.34 -3.59
C THR A 441 2.50 -3.36 -2.96
N LEU A 442 1.21 -3.21 -3.25
CA LEU A 442 0.17 -4.22 -3.05
C LEU A 442 -0.30 -4.71 -4.41
N ARG A 443 -0.16 -6.01 -4.71
CA ARG A 443 -0.51 -6.56 -6.03
C ARG A 443 -1.36 -7.83 -5.94
N ALA A 444 -2.49 -7.86 -6.64
CA ALA A 444 -3.28 -9.09 -6.78
C ALA A 444 -2.87 -9.89 -8.01
N ASP A 445 -2.54 -11.17 -7.78
CA ASP A 445 -2.18 -12.12 -8.82
C ASP A 445 -3.00 -13.42 -8.70
N ASN A 446 -3.68 -13.80 -9.79
CA ASN A 446 -4.44 -15.05 -9.96
C ASN A 446 -5.54 -15.30 -8.91
N GLY A 447 -6.14 -14.25 -8.35
CA GLY A 447 -7.23 -14.37 -7.38
C GLY A 447 -7.54 -13.05 -6.68
N ASP A 448 -8.29 -13.10 -5.58
CA ASP A 448 -8.63 -11.90 -4.81
C ASP A 448 -7.60 -11.67 -3.68
N LEU A 449 -6.98 -10.50 -3.66
CA LEU A 449 -6.25 -9.99 -2.49
C LEU A 449 -7.20 -9.16 -1.64
N ILE A 450 -7.49 -9.63 -0.43
CA ILE A 450 -8.48 -9.02 0.47
C ILE A 450 -7.76 -8.38 1.65
N ILE A 451 -7.92 -7.08 1.81
CA ILE A 451 -7.44 -6.32 2.96
C ILE A 451 -8.65 -6.04 3.85
N THR A 452 -8.62 -6.60 5.06
CA THR A 452 -9.74 -6.59 6.00
C THR A 452 -9.26 -6.33 7.42
N GLY A 453 -10.19 -6.22 8.36
CA GLY A 453 -9.86 -6.03 9.77
C GLY A 453 -11.10 -6.04 10.66
N PRO A 454 -10.92 -5.98 11.99
CA PRO A 454 -12.03 -6.07 12.93
C PRO A 454 -12.92 -4.81 12.88
N ALA A 455 -14.22 -5.02 12.70
CA ALA A 455 -15.21 -3.94 12.58
C ALA A 455 -15.23 -2.95 13.76
N ILE A 456 -14.82 -3.38 14.96
CA ILE A 456 -14.85 -2.56 16.18
C ILE A 456 -13.61 -1.68 16.40
N ALA A 457 -12.49 -2.00 15.74
CA ALA A 457 -11.23 -1.28 15.96
C ALA A 457 -11.01 -0.15 14.94
N SER A 458 -11.88 -0.04 13.93
CA SER A 458 -11.72 0.88 12.78
C SER A 458 -10.29 0.91 12.24
N PRO A 459 -9.72 -0.27 11.88
CA PRO A 459 -8.38 -0.33 11.32
C PRO A 459 -8.29 0.52 10.05
N MET A 460 -7.09 1.03 9.78
CA MET A 460 -6.84 1.93 8.66
C MET A 460 -5.78 1.39 7.71
N ILE A 461 -5.95 1.67 6.43
CA ILE A 461 -4.87 1.61 5.44
C ILE A 461 -4.43 3.04 5.11
N GLU A 462 -3.16 3.32 5.31
CA GLU A 462 -2.53 4.60 4.95
C GLU A 462 -1.93 4.46 3.55
N LEU A 463 -2.53 5.17 2.59
CA LEU A 463 -2.16 5.14 1.18
C LEU A 463 -1.59 6.48 0.68
N SER A 464 -1.53 7.50 1.54
CA SER A 464 -1.09 8.81 1.10
C SER A 464 0.41 8.87 0.85
N GLY A 465 1.20 8.02 1.51
CA GLY A 465 2.66 8.04 1.46
C GLY A 465 3.26 9.37 1.94
N THR A 466 4.45 9.33 2.50
CA THR A 466 5.29 10.54 2.57
C THR A 466 6.48 10.31 1.65
N ALA A 467 6.92 11.34 0.93
CA ALA A 467 8.09 11.24 0.06
C ALA A 467 9.30 10.70 0.86
N PRO A 468 10.17 9.85 0.27
CA PRO A 468 10.32 9.62 -1.18
C PRO A 468 9.49 8.48 -1.77
N SER A 469 8.92 7.57 -0.97
CA SER A 469 8.20 6.38 -1.46
C SER A 469 6.68 6.55 -1.35
N ARG A 470 6.00 6.54 -2.49
CA ARG A 470 4.54 6.58 -2.58
C ARG A 470 4.02 5.17 -2.83
N GLY A 471 3.01 4.75 -2.08
CA GLY A 471 2.45 3.41 -2.19
C GLY A 471 1.85 3.12 -3.57
N VAL A 472 1.95 1.87 -4.01
CA VAL A 472 1.44 1.37 -5.29
C VAL A 472 0.39 0.29 -5.05
N ILE A 473 -0.70 0.31 -5.83
CA ILE A 473 -1.76 -0.71 -5.79
C ILE A 473 -2.02 -1.22 -7.21
N GLU A 474 -1.92 -2.53 -7.43
CA GLU A 474 -1.94 -3.14 -8.77
C GLU A 474 -2.88 -4.35 -8.85
N ALA A 475 -3.96 -4.23 -9.62
CA ALA A 475 -4.85 -5.33 -9.97
C ALA A 475 -4.51 -5.85 -11.37
N PHE A 476 -3.54 -6.77 -11.47
CA PHE A 476 -2.98 -7.22 -12.74
C PHE A 476 -3.56 -8.54 -13.24
N GLU A 477 -3.60 -9.55 -12.38
CA GLU A 477 -4.16 -10.87 -12.69
C GLU A 477 -5.21 -11.30 -11.64
N GLY A 478 -5.67 -10.35 -10.83
CA GLY A 478 -6.55 -10.57 -9.69
C GLY A 478 -7.24 -9.30 -9.24
N ASN A 479 -8.27 -9.42 -8.40
CA ASN A 479 -8.94 -8.26 -7.82
C ASN A 479 -8.33 -7.89 -6.48
N ILE A 480 -8.40 -6.61 -6.12
CA ILE A 480 -8.08 -6.14 -4.77
C ILE A 480 -9.37 -5.66 -4.10
N ARG A 481 -9.61 -6.06 -2.86
CA ARG A 481 -10.74 -5.57 -2.05
C ARG A 481 -10.24 -5.01 -0.73
N ILE A 482 -10.56 -3.76 -0.45
CA ILE A 482 -10.16 -3.05 0.78
C ILE A 482 -11.43 -2.74 1.59
N TYR A 483 -11.65 -3.51 2.65
CA TYR A 483 -12.83 -3.41 3.54
C TYR A 483 -12.56 -2.70 4.86
N ILE A 484 -11.36 -2.16 5.05
CA ILE A 484 -11.00 -1.31 6.19
C ILE A 484 -11.10 0.16 5.80
N HIS A 485 -11.07 1.06 6.79
CA HIS A 485 -11.03 2.49 6.50
C HIS A 485 -9.74 2.81 5.74
N ASN A 486 -9.81 3.70 4.75
CA ASN A 486 -8.62 4.20 4.06
C ASN A 486 -8.32 5.62 4.51
N SER A 487 -7.05 6.02 4.33
CA SER A 487 -6.73 7.44 4.28
C SER A 487 -7.60 8.06 3.19
N SER A 488 -8.35 9.12 3.54
CA SER A 488 -9.18 9.85 2.57
C SER A 488 -8.36 10.45 1.43
N VAL A 489 -7.03 10.37 1.49
CA VAL A 489 -6.08 10.92 0.55
C VAL A 489 -5.20 9.79 -0.01
N PHE A 490 -5.11 9.73 -1.34
CA PHE A 490 -4.19 8.88 -2.09
C PHE A 490 -3.22 9.76 -2.90
N ARG A 491 -1.91 9.55 -2.77
CA ARG A 491 -0.87 10.25 -3.56
C ARG A 491 -0.02 9.33 -4.42
N GLY A 492 -0.29 8.03 -4.36
CA GLY A 492 0.46 6.98 -5.04
C GLY A 492 0.02 6.73 -6.47
N ARG A 493 0.30 5.52 -6.93
CA ARG A 493 -0.15 5.01 -8.23
C ARG A 493 -1.09 3.83 -8.03
N MET A 494 -2.19 3.83 -8.75
CA MET A 494 -3.15 2.73 -8.79
C MET A 494 -3.34 2.28 -10.23
N THR A 495 -3.12 0.99 -10.50
CA THR A 495 -3.23 0.42 -11.85
C THR A 495 -4.21 -0.76 -11.85
N ILE A 496 -5.15 -0.75 -12.78
CA ILE A 496 -6.14 -1.82 -12.97
C ILE A 496 -6.05 -2.34 -14.41
N ARG A 497 -5.88 -3.66 -14.59
CA ARG A 497 -5.89 -4.31 -15.90
C ARG A 497 -7.29 -4.79 -16.30
N GLY A 498 -7.49 -5.01 -17.59
CA GLY A 498 -8.77 -5.38 -18.16
C GLY A 498 -9.32 -6.69 -17.61
N GLY A 499 -10.57 -6.68 -17.16
CA GLY A 499 -11.25 -7.81 -16.53
C GLY A 499 -11.08 -7.88 -15.01
N TYR A 500 -10.30 -6.99 -14.41
CA TYR A 500 -10.04 -6.95 -12.97
C TYR A 500 -10.59 -5.68 -12.32
N SER A 501 -10.58 -5.70 -10.98
CA SER A 501 -11.14 -4.61 -10.19
C SER A 501 -10.39 -4.32 -8.90
N ILE A 502 -10.50 -3.06 -8.48
CA ILE A 502 -10.16 -2.62 -7.12
C ILE A 502 -11.46 -2.13 -6.47
N ASP A 503 -11.80 -2.67 -5.30
CA ASP A 503 -12.97 -2.28 -4.51
C ASP A 503 -12.55 -1.55 -3.23
N LEU A 504 -12.91 -0.27 -3.13
CA LEU A 504 -12.59 0.62 -2.02
C LEU A 504 -13.84 0.95 -1.21
N HIS A 505 -13.99 0.34 -0.05
CA HIS A 505 -15.23 0.44 0.73
C HIS A 505 -15.47 1.83 1.34
N SER A 506 -14.42 2.61 1.59
CA SER A 506 -14.52 3.98 2.13
C SER A 506 -14.25 5.02 1.03
N PRO A 507 -14.95 6.18 1.05
CA PRO A 507 -14.69 7.26 0.10
C PRO A 507 -13.26 7.79 0.19
N TRP A 508 -12.69 8.20 -0.94
CA TRP A 508 -11.31 8.66 -1.01
C TRP A 508 -11.10 9.76 -2.06
N GLN A 509 -9.93 10.41 -2.01
CA GLN A 509 -9.54 11.51 -2.89
C GLN A 509 -8.18 11.23 -3.52
N LEU A 510 -8.14 11.26 -4.84
CA LEU A 510 -6.91 11.23 -5.64
C LEU A 510 -6.31 12.65 -5.63
N GLN A 511 -5.16 12.85 -5.00
CA GLN A 511 -4.53 14.18 -4.91
C GLN A 511 -3.73 14.52 -6.17
N PRO A 512 -3.47 15.82 -6.43
CA PRO A 512 -2.60 16.24 -7.52
C PRO A 512 -1.24 15.53 -7.49
N GLY A 513 -0.84 15.00 -8.65
CA GLY A 513 0.41 14.26 -8.84
C GLY A 513 0.33 12.77 -8.45
N ALA A 514 -0.86 12.27 -8.09
CA ALA A 514 -1.14 10.84 -8.03
C ALA A 514 -1.56 10.32 -9.42
N GLU A 515 -1.43 9.02 -9.63
CA GLU A 515 -1.73 8.38 -10.93
C GLU A 515 -2.81 7.32 -10.76
N LEU A 516 -3.86 7.39 -11.58
CA LEU A 516 -4.87 6.33 -11.71
C LEU A 516 -4.85 5.82 -13.16
N GLU A 517 -4.50 4.55 -13.34
CA GLU A 517 -4.35 3.90 -14.63
C GLU A 517 -5.39 2.79 -14.80
N LEU A 518 -6.28 2.93 -15.78
CA LEU A 518 -7.39 2.02 -16.07
C LEU A 518 -7.22 1.39 -17.45
N HIS A 519 -6.51 0.26 -17.49
CA HIS A 519 -6.12 -0.41 -18.74
C HIS A 519 -7.04 -1.58 -19.10
N GLY A 520 -8.23 -1.27 -19.63
CA GLY A 520 -9.14 -2.27 -20.19
C GLY A 520 -8.65 -2.93 -21.48
N ASN A 521 -9.22 -4.10 -21.79
CA ASN A 521 -8.91 -4.83 -23.04
C ASN A 521 -10.09 -5.72 -23.46
N GLY A 522 -9.87 -6.64 -24.41
CA GLY A 522 -10.90 -7.57 -24.87
C GLY A 522 -11.43 -8.55 -23.82
N ALA A 523 -10.75 -8.73 -22.69
CA ALA A 523 -11.20 -9.56 -21.57
C ALA A 523 -12.25 -8.86 -20.69
N GLY A 524 -12.26 -7.52 -20.66
CA GLY A 524 -13.20 -6.74 -19.88
C GLY A 524 -12.68 -5.34 -19.56
N ALA A 525 -13.54 -4.54 -18.92
CA ALA A 525 -13.16 -3.23 -18.43
C ALA A 525 -12.22 -3.33 -17.22
N ALA A 526 -11.29 -2.39 -17.10
CA ALA A 526 -10.59 -2.11 -15.86
C ALA A 526 -11.57 -1.37 -14.93
N THR A 527 -11.92 -1.97 -13.78
CA THR A 527 -13.06 -1.52 -12.98
C THR A 527 -12.67 -1.01 -11.59
N LEU A 528 -12.99 0.24 -11.28
CA LEU A 528 -12.89 0.78 -9.92
C LEU A 528 -14.27 0.73 -9.24
N LYS A 529 -14.38 0.03 -8.10
CA LYS A 529 -15.62 -0.15 -7.33
C LYS A 529 -15.52 0.53 -5.96
N GLY A 530 -16.67 0.78 -5.34
CA GLY A 530 -16.71 1.21 -3.93
C GLY A 530 -17.76 2.27 -3.61
N ALA A 531 -17.50 3.03 -2.54
CA ALA A 531 -18.38 4.10 -2.08
C ALA A 531 -18.36 5.31 -3.03
N GLY A 532 -17.27 6.08 -3.04
CA GLY A 532 -17.11 7.25 -3.91
C GLY A 532 -15.66 7.73 -4.02
N VAL A 533 -15.33 8.38 -5.13
CA VAL A 533 -13.99 8.88 -5.44
C VAL A 533 -14.06 10.35 -5.87
N ASN A 534 -13.19 11.18 -5.30
CA ASN A 534 -12.92 12.53 -5.80
C ASN A 534 -11.61 12.51 -6.60
N LEU A 535 -11.69 12.81 -7.89
CA LEU A 535 -10.56 12.83 -8.81
C LEU A 535 -10.04 14.26 -8.93
N ARG A 536 -8.80 14.50 -8.49
CA ARG A 536 -8.08 15.79 -8.57
C ARG A 536 -6.74 15.69 -9.31
N SER A 537 -6.54 14.60 -10.03
CA SER A 537 -5.35 14.29 -10.81
C SER A 537 -5.78 13.55 -12.07
N ASP A 538 -4.82 13.34 -12.96
CA ASP A 538 -5.05 12.69 -14.24
C ASP A 538 -5.42 11.21 -14.07
N VAL A 539 -6.35 10.75 -14.90
CA VAL A 539 -6.74 9.35 -15.05
C VAL A 539 -6.35 8.92 -16.46
N ASP A 540 -5.40 8.00 -16.54
CA ASP A 540 -5.01 7.36 -17.79
C ASP A 540 -5.97 6.21 -18.08
N VAL A 541 -6.64 6.28 -19.24
CA VAL A 541 -7.56 5.25 -19.70
C VAL A 541 -6.94 4.62 -20.94
N THR A 542 -6.91 3.29 -20.99
CA THR A 542 -6.66 2.60 -22.25
C THR A 542 -7.71 1.53 -22.48
N GLY A 543 -8.31 1.50 -23.67
CA GLY A 543 -9.34 0.52 -24.01
C GLY A 543 -10.68 0.77 -23.30
N ARG A 544 -10.96 0.08 -22.19
CA ARG A 544 -12.26 0.19 -21.48
C ARG A 544 -12.08 0.39 -19.98
N ALA A 545 -12.50 1.54 -19.46
CA ALA A 545 -12.54 1.85 -18.04
C ALA A 545 -13.99 1.84 -17.52
N ARG A 546 -14.21 1.38 -16.28
CA ARG A 546 -15.53 1.41 -15.63
C ARG A 546 -15.42 1.87 -14.18
N PHE A 547 -16.22 2.86 -13.82
CA PHE A 547 -16.41 3.32 -12.44
C PHE A 547 -17.74 2.77 -11.90
N GLU A 548 -17.65 1.87 -10.92
CA GLU A 548 -18.77 1.40 -10.08
C GLU A 548 -18.76 2.04 -8.69
N ALA A 549 -18.18 3.23 -8.59
CA ALA A 549 -18.22 4.12 -7.43
C ALA A 549 -18.80 5.47 -7.90
N ALA A 550 -19.40 6.25 -6.99
CA ALA A 550 -19.77 7.63 -7.33
C ALA A 550 -18.49 8.45 -7.63
N VAL A 551 -18.51 9.29 -8.66
CA VAL A 551 -17.33 10.04 -9.10
C VAL A 551 -17.58 11.54 -8.97
N ASN A 552 -16.65 12.26 -8.37
CA ASN A 552 -16.60 13.72 -8.44
C ASN A 552 -15.29 14.12 -9.11
N LEU A 553 -15.36 14.64 -10.33
CA LEU A 553 -14.22 15.13 -11.08
C LEU A 553 -14.07 16.63 -10.81
N SER A 554 -13.16 16.98 -9.91
CA SER A 554 -12.98 18.36 -9.44
C SER A 554 -11.75 19.02 -10.08
N ASN A 555 -11.49 20.29 -9.74
CA ASN A 555 -10.39 21.04 -10.33
C ASN A 555 -9.03 20.32 -10.20
N GLY A 556 -8.35 20.13 -11.33
CA GLY A 556 -7.12 19.36 -11.47
C GLY A 556 -7.32 17.90 -11.90
N GLY A 557 -8.55 17.39 -11.88
CA GLY A 557 -8.88 16.07 -12.43
C GLY A 557 -9.10 16.13 -13.95
N GLN A 558 -8.45 15.23 -14.68
CA GLN A 558 -8.58 15.09 -16.12
C GLN A 558 -8.73 13.62 -16.50
N ILE A 559 -9.63 13.32 -17.44
CA ILE A 559 -9.75 12.01 -18.10
C ILE A 559 -9.56 12.26 -19.58
N ASP A 560 -8.45 11.76 -20.13
CA ASP A 560 -8.18 11.81 -21.57
C ASP A 560 -8.64 10.52 -22.23
N LEU A 561 -9.28 10.65 -23.40
CA LEU A 561 -9.84 9.52 -24.13
C LEU A 561 -9.39 9.56 -25.60
N ASP A 562 -8.52 8.63 -25.98
CA ASP A 562 -8.08 8.42 -27.35
C ASP A 562 -9.13 7.66 -28.19
N ALA A 563 -8.86 7.56 -29.49
CA ALA A 563 -9.74 6.90 -30.44
C ALA A 563 -9.92 5.41 -30.10
N GLY A 564 -11.17 5.01 -29.90
CA GLY A 564 -11.53 3.63 -29.54
C GLY A 564 -11.55 3.35 -28.04
N GLU A 565 -11.19 4.34 -27.22
CA GLU A 565 -11.28 4.25 -25.77
C GLU A 565 -12.67 4.60 -25.26
N ARG A 566 -13.02 4.01 -24.11
CA ARG A 566 -14.32 4.18 -23.50
C ARG A 566 -14.21 4.23 -21.98
N VAL A 567 -14.89 5.19 -21.38
CA VAL A 567 -15.15 5.23 -19.93
C VAL A 567 -16.64 5.06 -19.64
N GLU A 568 -16.95 4.23 -18.64
CA GLU A 568 -18.31 3.92 -18.20
C GLU A 568 -18.51 4.37 -16.75
N PHE A 569 -19.55 5.16 -16.48
CA PHE A 569 -19.94 5.60 -15.14
C PHE A 569 -21.23 4.90 -14.71
N ALA A 570 -21.12 3.92 -13.83
CA ALA A 570 -22.25 3.11 -13.37
C ALA A 570 -23.01 3.73 -12.18
N ARG A 571 -22.48 4.81 -11.59
CA ARG A 571 -23.09 5.55 -10.46
C ARG A 571 -23.07 7.05 -10.73
N ALA A 572 -23.75 7.80 -9.86
CA ALA A 572 -23.80 9.25 -9.91
C ALA A 572 -22.41 9.86 -10.13
N THR A 573 -22.30 10.73 -11.12
CA THR A 573 -21.05 11.37 -11.50
C THR A 573 -21.26 12.88 -11.63
N GLU A 574 -20.38 13.65 -10.99
CA GLU A 574 -20.39 15.10 -11.03
C GLU A 574 -19.08 15.62 -11.60
N VAL A 575 -19.15 16.55 -12.55
CA VAL A 575 -18.02 17.32 -13.06
C VAL A 575 -18.09 18.73 -12.44
N ASN A 576 -17.20 18.98 -11.49
CA ASN A 576 -17.14 20.18 -10.64
C ASN A 576 -15.79 20.92 -10.83
N GLY A 577 -15.44 21.20 -12.08
CA GLY A 577 -14.25 21.95 -12.49
C GLY A 577 -13.15 21.09 -13.12
N GLY A 578 -13.35 19.77 -13.23
CA GLY A 578 -12.45 18.91 -13.98
C GLY A 578 -12.78 18.81 -15.48
N ARG A 579 -12.04 17.96 -16.19
CA ARG A 579 -12.14 17.82 -17.65
C ARG A 579 -12.23 16.36 -18.10
N ILE A 580 -13.11 16.07 -19.04
CA ILE A 580 -13.13 14.81 -19.80
C ILE A 580 -12.95 15.19 -21.26
N GLU A 581 -11.80 14.91 -21.86
CA GLU A 581 -11.45 15.41 -23.19
C GLU A 581 -10.93 14.30 -24.11
N GLY A 582 -11.12 14.46 -25.42
CA GLY A 582 -10.56 13.59 -26.45
C GLY A 582 -11.56 13.13 -27.50
N VAL A 583 -11.21 12.06 -28.20
CA VAL A 583 -12.00 11.49 -29.32
C VAL A 583 -12.56 10.10 -29.00
N GLY A 584 -12.53 9.71 -27.72
CA GLY A 584 -13.17 8.48 -27.23
C GLY A 584 -14.64 8.68 -26.83
N ARG A 585 -15.17 7.68 -26.12
CA ARG A 585 -16.59 7.58 -25.75
C ARG A 585 -16.81 7.60 -24.24
N VAL A 586 -17.82 8.34 -23.80
CA VAL A 586 -18.35 8.31 -22.43
C VAL A 586 -19.72 7.62 -22.42
N VAL A 587 -19.94 6.75 -21.44
CA VAL A 587 -21.25 6.13 -21.20
C VAL A 587 -21.64 6.26 -19.74
N THR A 588 -22.88 6.67 -19.48
CA THR A 588 -23.42 6.81 -18.12
C THR A 588 -24.58 5.84 -17.93
N GLU A 589 -24.70 5.23 -16.76
CA GLU A 589 -25.85 4.38 -16.37
C GLU A 589 -26.70 5.03 -15.27
N SER A 590 -26.24 6.15 -14.72
CA SER A 590 -26.86 6.89 -13.62
C SER A 590 -26.76 8.39 -13.90
N ASP A 591 -27.23 9.21 -12.96
CA ASP A 591 -27.31 10.65 -13.14
C ASP A 591 -25.91 11.24 -13.30
N PHE A 592 -25.80 12.17 -14.26
CA PHE A 592 -24.55 12.78 -14.65
C PHE A 592 -24.69 14.29 -14.66
N GLU A 593 -23.92 14.98 -13.83
CA GLU A 593 -24.04 16.43 -13.66
C GLU A 593 -22.77 17.14 -14.15
N LEU A 594 -22.94 18.15 -14.99
CA LEU A 594 -21.91 19.10 -15.36
C LEU A 594 -22.23 20.46 -14.72
N ASN A 595 -21.53 20.76 -13.63
CA ASN A 595 -21.72 22.00 -12.87
C ASN A 595 -20.73 23.09 -13.30
N VAL A 596 -19.46 22.70 -13.43
CA VAL A 596 -18.36 23.53 -13.94
C VAL A 596 -17.36 22.58 -14.60
N GLY A 597 -16.64 23.01 -15.64
CA GLY A 597 -15.61 22.20 -16.28
C GLY A 597 -15.90 21.97 -17.76
N VAL A 598 -15.28 20.93 -18.32
CA VAL A 598 -15.32 20.65 -19.76
C VAL A 598 -15.54 19.17 -20.00
N ILE A 599 -16.45 18.85 -20.91
CA ILE A 599 -16.62 17.52 -21.50
C ILE A 599 -16.53 17.70 -23.02
N ARG A 600 -15.49 17.16 -23.64
CA ARG A 600 -15.25 17.17 -25.09
C ARG A 600 -14.96 15.77 -25.57
N VAL A 601 -15.92 15.14 -26.24
CA VAL A 601 -15.83 13.70 -26.58
C VAL A 601 -16.38 13.41 -27.96
N ALA A 602 -16.00 12.28 -28.56
CA ALA A 602 -16.60 11.89 -29.84
C ALA A 602 -18.06 11.42 -29.66
N GLU A 603 -18.33 10.68 -28.58
CA GLU A 603 -19.65 10.13 -28.29
C GLU A 603 -19.93 10.18 -26.77
N LEU A 604 -21.10 10.71 -26.40
CA LEU A 604 -21.67 10.63 -25.06
C LEU A 604 -22.97 9.84 -25.11
N THR A 605 -23.06 8.72 -24.40
CA THR A 605 -24.29 7.92 -24.29
C THR A 605 -24.86 8.01 -22.88
N LEU A 606 -26.13 8.39 -22.76
CA LEU A 606 -26.80 8.57 -21.48
C LEU A 606 -27.78 7.42 -21.21
N GLY A 607 -27.61 6.77 -20.06
CA GLY A 607 -28.54 5.78 -19.51
C GLY A 607 -29.52 6.33 -18.46
N SER A 608 -29.37 7.61 -18.09
CA SER A 608 -30.24 8.35 -17.16
C SER A 608 -30.24 9.84 -17.54
N THR A 609 -30.61 10.71 -16.61
CA THR A 609 -30.63 12.17 -16.81
C THR A 609 -29.21 12.74 -16.78
N MET A 610 -28.90 13.63 -17.73
CA MET A 610 -27.79 14.55 -17.64
C MET A 610 -28.30 15.95 -17.29
N LEU A 611 -27.71 16.58 -16.26
CA LEU A 611 -27.96 17.98 -15.93
C LEU A 611 -26.73 18.80 -16.29
N VAL A 612 -26.92 19.84 -17.10
CA VAL A 612 -25.91 20.85 -17.41
C VAL A 612 -26.35 22.15 -16.75
N SER A 613 -25.75 22.46 -15.61
CA SER A 613 -26.01 23.70 -14.86
C SER A 613 -24.92 24.76 -15.09
N GLY A 614 -23.78 24.35 -15.65
CA GLY A 614 -22.66 25.21 -16.05
C GLY A 614 -21.65 24.46 -16.92
N GLY A 615 -20.45 25.01 -17.10
CA GLY A 615 -19.39 24.38 -17.89
C GLY A 615 -19.67 24.30 -19.39
N ILE A 616 -18.90 23.46 -20.09
CA ILE A 616 -18.95 23.24 -21.53
C ILE A 616 -19.09 21.75 -21.82
N LEU A 617 -20.12 21.37 -22.56
CA LEU A 617 -20.30 20.05 -23.15
C LEU A 617 -20.23 20.19 -24.68
N GLU A 618 -19.26 19.54 -25.29
CA GLU A 618 -19.14 19.42 -26.75
C GLU A 618 -19.01 17.93 -27.10
N ALA A 619 -19.87 17.43 -27.98
CA ALA A 619 -19.76 16.05 -28.44
C ALA A 619 -20.16 15.85 -29.90
N GLY A 620 -19.43 14.99 -30.61
CA GLY A 620 -19.82 14.64 -31.99
C GLY A 620 -21.22 14.01 -32.05
N LEU A 621 -21.49 13.07 -31.13
CA LEU A 621 -22.79 12.46 -30.89
C LEU A 621 -23.16 12.51 -29.41
N ILE A 622 -24.37 12.98 -29.10
CA ILE A 622 -25.03 12.79 -27.80
C ILE A 622 -26.21 11.85 -28.00
N ASP A 623 -26.10 10.61 -27.51
CA ASP A 623 -27.19 9.63 -27.52
C ASP A 623 -27.89 9.62 -26.16
N ALA A 624 -28.98 10.37 -26.06
CA ALA A 624 -29.86 10.44 -24.90
C ALA A 624 -31.10 9.54 -25.03
N THR A 625 -31.09 8.53 -25.90
CA THR A 625 -32.25 7.63 -26.06
C THR A 625 -32.56 6.78 -24.82
N GLY A 626 -31.55 6.56 -23.96
CA GLY A 626 -31.71 5.91 -22.66
C GLY A 626 -32.07 6.85 -21.51
N GLY A 627 -32.16 8.16 -21.75
CA GLY A 627 -32.30 9.18 -20.70
C GLY A 627 -32.85 10.51 -21.23
N SER A 628 -32.37 11.62 -20.66
CA SER A 628 -32.69 12.98 -21.13
C SER A 628 -31.57 13.94 -20.75
N THR A 629 -31.46 15.06 -21.46
CA THR A 629 -30.54 16.15 -21.09
C THR A 629 -31.35 17.36 -20.68
N ASN A 630 -31.02 17.94 -19.53
CA ASN A 630 -31.55 19.22 -19.07
C ASN A 630 -30.43 20.27 -19.09
N LEU A 631 -30.59 21.28 -19.93
CA LEU A 631 -29.74 22.44 -20.03
C LEU A 631 -30.35 23.59 -19.23
N ASP A 632 -29.87 23.76 -17.99
CA ASP A 632 -30.30 24.83 -17.08
C ASP A 632 -29.28 25.99 -17.03
N GLY A 633 -28.04 25.73 -17.42
CA GLY A 633 -26.96 26.71 -17.55
C GLY A 633 -25.79 26.17 -18.36
N GLY A 634 -24.70 26.93 -18.50
CA GLY A 634 -23.53 26.46 -19.28
C GLY A 634 -23.77 26.43 -20.79
N ARG A 635 -22.98 25.60 -21.50
CA ARG A 635 -22.96 25.52 -22.96
C ARG A 635 -23.01 24.07 -23.45
N ILE A 636 -23.89 23.77 -24.39
CA ILE A 636 -23.91 22.48 -25.12
C ILE A 636 -23.67 22.75 -26.61
N GLU A 637 -22.82 21.94 -27.23
CA GLU A 637 -22.61 21.88 -28.68
C GLU A 637 -22.59 20.41 -29.10
N PHE A 638 -23.25 20.08 -30.21
CA PHE A 638 -23.21 18.73 -30.76
C PHE A 638 -23.30 18.70 -32.29
N GLY A 639 -22.76 17.64 -32.89
CA GLY A 639 -23.03 17.33 -34.30
C GLY A 639 -24.38 16.63 -34.48
N GLU A 640 -24.56 15.51 -33.77
CA GLU A 640 -25.82 14.75 -33.73
C GLU A 640 -26.29 14.58 -32.28
N TYR A 641 -27.58 14.80 -32.04
CA TYR A 641 -28.26 14.52 -30.77
C TYR A 641 -29.40 13.55 -31.00
N ARG A 642 -29.60 12.56 -30.12
CA ARG A 642 -30.73 11.63 -30.18
C ARG A 642 -31.51 11.64 -28.88
N GLY A 643 -32.82 11.82 -28.95
CA GLY A 643 -33.72 11.78 -27.78
C GLY A 643 -34.34 13.13 -27.42
N LYS A 644 -34.67 13.34 -26.14
CA LYS A 644 -35.27 14.59 -25.66
C LYS A 644 -34.19 15.53 -25.11
N LEU A 645 -34.20 16.79 -25.56
CA LEU A 645 -33.41 17.88 -24.98
C LEU A 645 -34.36 18.92 -24.36
N GLU A 646 -34.20 19.17 -23.07
CA GLU A 646 -34.91 20.23 -22.33
C GLU A 646 -33.92 21.37 -22.09
N GLN A 647 -34.33 22.59 -22.44
CA GLN A 647 -33.54 23.80 -22.20
C GLN A 647 -34.37 24.79 -21.38
N SER A 648 -33.98 25.00 -20.12
CA SER A 648 -34.52 26.05 -19.25
C SER A 648 -33.59 27.26 -19.12
N GLY A 649 -32.32 27.11 -19.49
CA GLY A 649 -31.31 28.17 -19.45
C GLY A 649 -30.12 27.88 -20.36
N GLY A 650 -28.96 28.47 -20.06
CA GLY A 650 -27.71 28.22 -20.78
C GLY A 650 -27.75 28.56 -22.28
N THR A 651 -26.74 28.07 -23.00
CA THR A 651 -26.57 28.26 -24.44
C THR A 651 -26.47 26.91 -25.16
N LEU A 652 -27.38 26.66 -26.10
CA LEU A 652 -27.27 25.59 -27.08
C LEU A 652 -26.61 26.16 -28.34
N VAL A 653 -25.47 25.63 -28.78
CA VAL A 653 -24.78 26.09 -29.99
C VAL A 653 -25.15 25.21 -31.17
N ALA A 654 -25.67 25.84 -32.23
CA ALA A 654 -26.20 25.18 -33.42
C ALA A 654 -25.16 25.12 -34.56
N ALA A 655 -23.98 24.56 -34.29
CA ALA A 655 -22.88 24.45 -35.25
C ALA A 655 -23.11 23.32 -36.27
N GLU A 656 -24.05 23.53 -37.19
CA GLU A 656 -24.52 22.55 -38.18
C GLU A 656 -25.05 21.26 -37.53
N SER A 657 -26.02 21.41 -36.64
CA SER A 657 -26.45 20.39 -35.70
C SER A 657 -27.76 19.69 -36.09
N MET A 658 -27.80 18.36 -35.92
CA MET A 658 -29.02 17.56 -36.08
C MET A 658 -29.51 17.03 -34.73
N LEU A 659 -30.76 17.28 -34.38
CA LEU A 659 -31.44 16.73 -33.22
C LEU A 659 -32.51 15.73 -33.68
N ASP A 660 -32.20 14.45 -33.61
CA ASP A 660 -33.15 13.37 -33.84
C ASP A 660 -34.03 13.13 -32.59
N GLY A 661 -35.08 13.93 -32.47
CA GLY A 661 -36.01 13.87 -31.35
C GLY A 661 -36.70 15.20 -31.07
N PHE A 662 -36.93 15.47 -29.78
CA PHE A 662 -37.74 16.60 -29.31
C PHE A 662 -36.87 17.67 -28.66
N LEU A 663 -37.17 18.93 -28.95
CA LEU A 663 -36.61 20.10 -28.27
C LEU A 663 -37.70 20.81 -27.45
N ASP A 664 -37.44 21.06 -26.18
CA ASP A 664 -38.33 21.81 -25.29
C ASP A 664 -37.55 22.99 -24.71
N GLN A 665 -37.57 24.13 -25.41
CA GLN A 665 -36.94 25.37 -24.96
C GLN A 665 -37.97 26.20 -24.18
N THR A 666 -37.72 26.34 -22.87
CA THR A 666 -38.50 27.14 -21.90
C THR A 666 -37.71 28.34 -21.34
N GLY A 667 -36.48 28.52 -21.84
CA GLY A 667 -35.59 29.63 -21.53
C GLY A 667 -34.25 29.47 -22.23
N GLY A 668 -33.27 30.30 -21.87
CA GLY A 668 -31.93 30.27 -22.45
C GLY A 668 -31.85 30.72 -23.92
N GLU A 669 -30.69 30.48 -24.54
CA GLU A 669 -30.40 30.93 -25.90
C GLU A 669 -29.98 29.76 -26.80
N ILE A 670 -30.37 29.82 -28.09
CA ILE A 670 -29.78 29.01 -29.16
C ILE A 670 -28.87 29.92 -29.98
N ALA A 671 -27.58 29.62 -30.04
CA ALA A 671 -26.59 30.46 -30.71
C ALA A 671 -26.32 29.98 -32.14
N PHE A 672 -26.29 30.94 -33.07
CA PHE A 672 -26.01 30.77 -34.48
C PHE A 672 -24.89 31.72 -34.91
N GLU A 673 -23.78 31.18 -35.42
CA GLU A 673 -22.75 31.91 -36.14
C GLU A 673 -23.10 32.05 -37.64
N ILE A 674 -23.02 33.26 -38.18
CA ILE A 674 -23.22 33.54 -39.61
C ILE A 674 -21.87 33.98 -40.22
N ALA A 675 -21.20 33.08 -40.95
CA ALA A 675 -19.89 33.34 -41.54
C ALA A 675 -19.94 33.87 -42.97
N SER A 676 -20.97 33.47 -43.74
CA SER A 676 -21.27 33.99 -45.07
C SER A 676 -22.69 33.62 -45.52
N ALA A 677 -23.07 34.06 -46.72
CA ALA A 677 -24.33 33.70 -47.39
C ALA A 677 -24.59 32.18 -47.53
N THR A 678 -23.54 31.36 -47.48
CA THR A 678 -23.62 29.91 -47.70
C THR A 678 -22.97 29.11 -46.59
N ASP A 679 -22.45 29.77 -45.57
CA ASP A 679 -21.70 29.18 -44.47
C ASP A 679 -22.24 29.82 -43.18
N PHE A 680 -23.17 29.12 -42.55
CA PHE A 680 -23.88 29.60 -41.38
C PHE A 680 -24.39 28.41 -40.57
N ASP A 681 -24.44 28.62 -39.26
CA ASP A 681 -24.96 27.69 -38.29
C ASP A 681 -26.45 27.42 -38.49
N TRP A 682 -26.84 26.17 -38.28
CA TRP A 682 -28.23 25.73 -38.36
C TRP A 682 -28.50 24.59 -37.38
N LEU A 683 -29.76 24.48 -36.95
CA LEU A 683 -30.29 23.41 -36.12
C LEU A 683 -31.53 22.79 -36.77
N GLU A 684 -31.49 21.48 -37.02
CA GLU A 684 -32.64 20.71 -37.49
C GLU A 684 -33.14 19.77 -36.40
N VAL A 685 -34.45 19.81 -36.10
CA VAL A 685 -35.12 18.96 -35.11
C VAL A 685 -36.07 18.01 -35.83
N SER A 686 -35.88 16.69 -35.70
CA SER A 686 -36.64 15.70 -36.47
C SER A 686 -38.11 15.57 -36.03
N GLU A 687 -38.44 15.92 -34.78
CA GLU A 687 -39.81 15.90 -34.24
C GLU A 687 -40.29 17.31 -33.83
N ASN A 688 -41.15 17.41 -32.81
CA ASN A 688 -41.72 18.67 -32.37
C ASN A 688 -40.70 19.51 -31.58
N ALA A 689 -40.73 20.82 -31.77
CA ALA A 689 -39.96 21.78 -30.99
C ALA A 689 -40.88 22.81 -30.28
N VAL A 690 -40.58 23.13 -29.04
CA VAL A 690 -41.15 24.31 -28.34
C VAL A 690 -40.06 25.36 -28.23
N LEU A 691 -40.37 26.59 -28.64
CA LEU A 691 -39.46 27.74 -28.60
C LEU A 691 -40.03 28.84 -27.69
N ASP A 692 -39.50 28.93 -26.47
CA ASP A 692 -39.77 29.95 -25.46
C ASP A 692 -38.45 30.50 -24.90
N GLY A 693 -37.76 31.34 -25.67
CA GLY A 693 -36.40 31.81 -25.34
C GLY A 693 -35.85 32.82 -26.35
N ALA A 694 -34.55 32.74 -26.62
CA ALA A 694 -33.87 33.62 -27.57
C ALA A 694 -33.01 32.88 -28.59
N PHE A 695 -32.87 33.45 -29.78
CA PHE A 695 -31.83 33.12 -30.75
C PHE A 695 -30.71 34.15 -30.65
N ARG A 696 -29.52 33.69 -30.28
CA ARG A 696 -28.32 34.50 -30.21
C ARG A 696 -27.63 34.50 -31.58
N VAL A 697 -27.37 35.67 -32.13
CA VAL A 697 -26.77 35.83 -33.46
C VAL A 697 -25.40 36.47 -33.35
N GLU A 698 -24.41 35.83 -33.99
CA GLU A 698 -23.02 36.31 -34.07
C GLU A 698 -22.53 36.25 -35.52
N LEU A 699 -21.95 37.33 -36.02
CA LEU A 699 -21.28 37.35 -37.32
C LEU A 699 -19.84 36.86 -37.20
N ALA A 700 -19.42 35.94 -38.08
CA ALA A 700 -18.03 35.49 -38.09
C ALA A 700 -17.12 36.47 -38.85
N GLY A 701 -15.97 36.77 -38.26
CA GLY A 701 -14.93 37.56 -38.91
C GLY A 701 -15.35 38.99 -39.23
N SER A 702 -15.32 39.36 -40.52
CA SER A 702 -15.75 40.68 -41.00
C SER A 702 -16.95 40.58 -41.92
N TYR A 703 -17.76 39.52 -41.78
CA TYR A 703 -18.94 39.34 -42.62
C TYR A 703 -19.94 40.48 -42.37
N GLN A 704 -20.58 40.93 -43.45
CA GLN A 704 -21.60 41.97 -43.43
C GLN A 704 -22.72 41.45 -44.34
N PRO A 705 -23.85 41.01 -43.77
CA PRO A 705 -24.97 40.50 -44.54
C PRO A 705 -25.47 41.53 -45.56
N THR A 706 -25.84 41.06 -46.74
CA THR A 706 -26.54 41.92 -47.68
C THR A 706 -27.96 42.16 -47.18
N LEU A 707 -28.47 43.38 -47.33
CA LEU A 707 -29.85 43.70 -46.95
C LEU A 707 -30.86 42.69 -47.50
N GLY A 708 -31.72 42.15 -46.63
CA GLY A 708 -32.76 41.18 -46.99
C GLY A 708 -32.26 39.75 -47.23
N GLU A 709 -30.98 39.48 -47.05
CA GLU A 709 -30.41 38.14 -47.11
C GLU A 709 -31.00 37.24 -46.03
N LEU A 710 -31.27 35.98 -46.37
CA LEU A 710 -32.02 35.04 -45.54
C LEU A 710 -31.17 33.84 -45.15
N PHE A 711 -31.19 33.53 -43.85
CA PHE A 711 -30.46 32.42 -43.25
C PHE A 711 -31.46 31.50 -42.55
N PRO A 712 -31.84 30.35 -43.15
CA PRO A 712 -32.76 29.40 -42.53
C PRO A 712 -32.06 28.62 -41.41
N VAL A 713 -31.96 29.23 -40.23
CA VAL A 713 -31.17 28.75 -39.09
C VAL A 713 -31.86 27.64 -38.28
N PHE A 714 -33.19 27.53 -38.30
CA PHE A 714 -33.91 26.52 -37.51
C PHE A 714 -34.98 25.81 -38.33
N ARG A 715 -35.08 24.48 -38.19
CA ARG A 715 -36.14 23.68 -38.80
C ARG A 715 -36.65 22.60 -37.87
N SER A 716 -37.93 22.29 -38.00
CA SER A 716 -38.52 21.12 -37.36
C SER A 716 -39.71 20.55 -38.13
N LYS A 717 -40.16 19.36 -37.74
CA LYS A 717 -41.38 18.74 -38.30
C LYS A 717 -42.65 19.51 -37.93
N SER A 718 -42.67 20.04 -36.70
CA SER A 718 -43.65 21.00 -36.19
C SER A 718 -43.00 21.80 -35.06
N PHE A 719 -43.44 23.03 -34.84
CA PHE A 719 -43.00 23.79 -33.69
C PHE A 719 -44.06 24.75 -33.19
N ASP A 720 -43.99 25.04 -31.89
CA ASP A 720 -44.76 26.06 -31.21
C ASP A 720 -43.80 27.17 -30.76
N ILE A 721 -44.14 28.43 -31.02
CA ILE A 721 -43.44 29.59 -30.46
C ILE A 721 -44.32 30.16 -29.35
N GLU A 722 -43.84 30.13 -28.10
CA GLU A 722 -44.48 30.85 -26.99
C GLU A 722 -43.95 32.28 -26.90
N SER A 723 -42.62 32.43 -26.90
CA SER A 723 -41.90 33.70 -26.97
C SER A 723 -40.54 33.47 -27.61
N LEU A 724 -40.20 34.24 -28.66
CA LEU A 724 -38.90 34.15 -29.32
C LEU A 724 -38.36 35.56 -29.59
N SER A 725 -37.14 35.79 -29.14
CA SER A 725 -36.41 37.07 -29.31
C SER A 725 -35.05 36.85 -29.97
N LEU A 726 -34.47 37.92 -30.51
CA LEU A 726 -33.08 37.93 -30.96
C LEU A 726 -32.20 38.53 -29.86
N THR A 727 -31.04 37.90 -29.65
CA THR A 727 -30.00 38.38 -28.74
C THR A 727 -28.62 38.23 -29.38
N GLY A 728 -27.57 38.65 -28.67
CA GLY A 728 -26.20 38.61 -29.18
C GLY A 728 -25.71 39.93 -29.75
N PRO A 729 -24.41 40.01 -30.06
CA PRO A 729 -23.74 41.23 -30.53
C PRO A 729 -24.25 41.75 -31.86
N ASP A 730 -24.83 40.89 -32.71
CA ASP A 730 -25.28 41.26 -34.06
C ASP A 730 -26.81 41.17 -34.22
N ALA A 731 -27.56 40.99 -33.13
CA ALA A 731 -29.01 40.80 -33.15
C ALA A 731 -29.76 41.89 -33.94
N ASP A 732 -29.39 43.16 -33.75
CA ASP A 732 -30.06 44.32 -34.35
C ASP A 732 -29.89 44.40 -35.88
N GLN A 733 -28.98 43.61 -36.44
CA GLN A 733 -28.80 43.48 -37.89
C GLN A 733 -29.76 42.46 -38.50
N PHE A 734 -30.59 41.79 -37.71
CA PHE A 734 -31.49 40.75 -38.18
C PHE A 734 -32.92 40.92 -37.66
N GLU A 735 -33.87 40.34 -38.38
CA GLU A 735 -35.24 40.14 -37.95
C GLU A 735 -35.63 38.66 -38.08
N LEU A 736 -36.56 38.21 -37.24
CA LEU A 736 -37.07 36.84 -37.26
C LEU A 736 -38.14 36.70 -38.34
N VAL A 737 -37.94 35.73 -39.24
CA VAL A 737 -38.94 35.34 -40.24
C VAL A 737 -39.39 33.90 -39.95
N VAL A 738 -40.67 33.74 -39.61
CA VAL A 738 -41.27 32.45 -39.26
C VAL A 738 -41.97 31.83 -40.47
N HIS A 739 -41.74 30.54 -40.69
CA HIS A 739 -42.31 29.74 -41.79
C HIS A 739 -43.04 28.50 -41.26
N GLU A 740 -43.74 27.77 -42.15
CA GLU A 740 -44.51 26.57 -41.77
C GLU A 740 -43.66 25.48 -41.07
N PHE A 741 -42.36 25.38 -41.41
CA PHE A 741 -41.46 24.33 -40.91
C PHE A 741 -40.15 24.86 -40.30
N GLY A 742 -40.06 26.16 -39.97
CA GLY A 742 -38.83 26.69 -39.39
C GLY A 742 -38.80 28.20 -39.19
N VAL A 743 -37.63 28.68 -38.76
CA VAL A 743 -37.33 30.09 -38.50
C VAL A 743 -36.07 30.47 -39.28
N ALA A 744 -36.12 31.62 -39.94
CA ALA A 744 -34.99 32.21 -40.64
C ALA A 744 -34.63 33.58 -40.05
N LEU A 745 -33.34 33.92 -40.10
CA LEU A 745 -32.86 35.28 -39.85
C LEU A 745 -32.84 36.02 -41.18
N ARG A 746 -33.44 37.20 -41.24
CA ARG A 746 -33.34 38.10 -42.40
C ARG A 746 -32.51 39.31 -42.03
N ALA A 747 -31.51 39.66 -42.85
CA ALA A 747 -30.74 40.88 -42.64
C ALA A 747 -31.66 42.11 -42.69
N SER A 748 -31.76 42.80 -41.56
CA SER A 748 -32.73 43.85 -41.26
C SER A 748 -32.44 45.13 -42.04
N LEU A 749 -33.52 45.86 -42.36
CA LEU A 749 -33.46 47.17 -43.00
C LEU A 749 -33.44 48.29 -41.97
N TRP A 750 -32.23 48.71 -41.58
CA TRP A 750 -32.07 49.81 -40.65
C TRP A 750 -32.77 51.09 -41.16
N GLY A 751 -33.60 51.70 -40.31
CA GLY A 751 -34.41 52.86 -40.67
C GLY A 751 -35.86 52.58 -41.08
N ASP A 752 -36.25 51.31 -41.24
CA ASP A 752 -37.65 50.89 -41.46
C ASP A 752 -38.37 50.78 -40.10
N TYR A 753 -38.69 51.94 -39.54
CA TYR A 753 -39.26 52.06 -38.19
C TYR A 753 -40.72 51.64 -38.09
N ASN A 754 -41.44 51.55 -39.21
CA ASN A 754 -42.82 51.06 -39.22
C ASN A 754 -42.92 49.56 -39.59
N GLY A 755 -41.82 48.94 -40.03
CA GLY A 755 -41.71 47.52 -40.37
C GLY A 755 -42.45 47.12 -41.65
N ASP A 756 -42.67 48.05 -42.59
CA ASP A 756 -43.39 47.79 -43.84
C ASP A 756 -42.51 47.28 -44.99
N GLY A 757 -41.20 47.18 -44.73
CA GLY A 757 -40.19 46.70 -45.65
C GLY A 757 -39.61 47.78 -46.56
N VAL A 758 -39.93 49.07 -46.36
CA VAL A 758 -39.41 50.20 -47.14
C VAL A 758 -39.03 51.33 -46.20
N VAL A 759 -37.79 51.84 -46.30
CA VAL A 759 -37.42 53.07 -45.58
C VAL A 759 -37.93 54.27 -46.36
N ASP A 760 -39.05 54.83 -45.95
CA ASP A 760 -39.64 55.99 -46.59
C ASP A 760 -40.08 57.10 -45.61
N ALA A 761 -40.97 57.98 -46.06
CA ALA A 761 -41.42 59.11 -45.27
C ALA A 761 -42.34 58.69 -44.11
N ALA A 762 -42.90 57.48 -44.13
CA ALA A 762 -43.69 56.91 -43.06
C ALA A 762 -42.80 56.58 -41.85
N ASP A 763 -41.59 56.05 -42.04
CA ASP A 763 -40.65 55.78 -40.95
C ASP A 763 -40.17 57.05 -40.27
N TYR A 764 -39.95 58.11 -41.07
CA TYR A 764 -39.64 59.43 -40.52
C TYR A 764 -40.69 59.90 -39.51
N THR A 765 -41.96 59.53 -39.73
CA THR A 765 -43.01 59.90 -38.77
C THR A 765 -42.94 59.09 -37.48
N VAL A 766 -42.50 57.83 -37.53
CA VAL A 766 -42.25 57.01 -36.34
C VAL A 766 -41.11 57.61 -35.50
N TRP A 767 -39.98 57.94 -36.13
CA TRP A 767 -38.86 58.63 -35.49
C TRP A 767 -39.26 59.98 -34.90
N ARG A 768 -39.91 60.83 -35.71
CA ARG A 768 -40.29 62.19 -35.28
C ARG A 768 -41.27 62.17 -34.11
N ASP A 769 -42.12 61.16 -34.05
CA ASP A 769 -43.11 61.01 -32.97
C ASP A 769 -42.46 60.45 -31.68
N GLY A 770 -41.17 60.12 -31.72
CA GLY A 770 -40.39 59.61 -30.59
C GLY A 770 -40.83 58.21 -30.18
N ASP A 771 -41.33 57.42 -31.14
CA ASP A 771 -41.76 56.05 -30.88
C ASP A 771 -40.54 55.17 -30.60
N PRO A 772 -40.53 54.38 -29.52
CA PRO A 772 -39.42 53.46 -29.21
C PRO A 772 -39.04 52.52 -30.35
N ALA A 773 -39.94 52.25 -31.32
CA ALA A 773 -39.61 51.48 -32.52
C ALA A 773 -38.54 52.14 -33.42
N ALA A 774 -38.27 53.44 -33.23
CA ALA A 774 -37.26 54.19 -33.98
C ALA A 774 -35.89 54.29 -33.29
N ASP A 775 -35.76 53.79 -32.05
CA ASP A 775 -34.51 53.70 -31.30
C ASP A 775 -33.72 52.47 -31.78
N VAL A 776 -32.87 52.68 -32.80
CA VAL A 776 -32.24 51.59 -33.56
C VAL A 776 -30.95 51.08 -32.91
N ASP A 777 -30.31 51.87 -32.04
CA ASP A 777 -29.15 51.44 -31.26
C ASP A 777 -29.51 50.97 -29.84
N GLY A 778 -30.80 51.04 -29.48
CA GLY A 778 -31.36 50.47 -28.27
C GLY A 778 -30.90 51.18 -27.01
N ASP A 779 -30.45 52.44 -27.10
CA ASP A 779 -29.91 53.20 -25.99
C ASP A 779 -31.00 53.79 -25.06
N GLY A 780 -32.27 53.65 -25.47
CA GLY A 780 -33.46 54.12 -24.79
C GLY A 780 -33.93 55.50 -25.24
N PHE A 781 -33.28 56.12 -26.23
CA PHE A 781 -33.59 57.45 -26.73
C PHE A 781 -33.71 57.47 -28.25
N VAL A 782 -34.86 57.93 -28.75
CA VAL A 782 -35.02 58.27 -30.17
C VAL A 782 -34.38 59.63 -30.43
N ASP A 783 -33.20 59.67 -31.04
CA ASP A 783 -32.37 60.87 -31.15
C ASP A 783 -31.80 61.15 -32.56
N ASP A 784 -30.78 62.01 -32.65
CA ASP A 784 -30.16 62.41 -33.92
C ASP A 784 -29.39 61.25 -34.59
N PHE A 785 -28.96 60.24 -33.84
CA PHE A 785 -28.33 59.02 -34.37
C PHE A 785 -29.33 58.21 -35.18
N ASP A 786 -30.51 57.94 -34.62
CA ASP A 786 -31.59 57.23 -35.31
C ASP A 786 -32.00 57.96 -36.59
N TYR A 787 -32.22 59.27 -36.49
CA TYR A 787 -32.52 60.09 -37.66
C TYR A 787 -31.52 59.90 -38.79
N LYS A 788 -30.24 59.84 -38.43
CA LYS A 788 -29.15 59.65 -39.38
C LYS A 788 -29.22 58.25 -40.01
N VAL A 789 -29.51 57.21 -39.22
CA VAL A 789 -29.72 55.85 -39.72
C VAL A 789 -30.88 55.79 -40.72
N TRP A 790 -32.04 56.35 -40.39
CA TRP A 790 -33.15 56.46 -41.33
C TRP A 790 -32.76 57.20 -42.61
N LYS A 791 -32.08 58.34 -42.47
CA LYS A 791 -31.68 59.17 -43.60
C LYS A 791 -30.68 58.48 -44.52
N GLU A 792 -29.76 57.71 -43.97
CA GLU A 792 -28.76 56.95 -44.72
C GLU A 792 -29.39 55.80 -45.51
N ASN A 793 -30.52 55.26 -45.01
CA ASN A 793 -31.24 54.15 -45.64
C ASN A 793 -32.49 54.58 -46.43
N TYR A 794 -32.82 55.88 -46.48
CA TYR A 794 -34.02 56.39 -47.17
C TYR A 794 -34.08 55.97 -48.65
N GLY A 795 -35.18 55.31 -49.02
CA GLY A 795 -35.46 54.78 -50.35
C GLY A 795 -34.97 53.35 -50.58
N LEU A 796 -34.33 52.72 -49.58
CA LEU A 796 -34.09 51.28 -49.59
C LEU A 796 -35.41 50.54 -49.32
N ALA A 797 -35.55 49.37 -49.94
CA ALA A 797 -36.70 48.50 -49.77
C ALA A 797 -36.23 47.05 -49.76
N LEU A 798 -36.77 46.25 -48.85
CA LEU A 798 -36.64 44.80 -48.87
C LEU A 798 -37.30 44.27 -50.14
N GLN A 799 -36.54 43.52 -50.95
CA GLN A 799 -37.16 42.77 -52.04
C GLN A 799 -38.00 41.62 -51.45
N PRO A 800 -39.15 41.28 -52.06
CA PRO A 800 -39.91 40.10 -51.64
C PRO A 800 -39.00 38.87 -51.64
N ALA A 801 -38.94 38.19 -50.50
CA ALA A 801 -38.16 36.97 -50.36
C ALA A 801 -38.65 35.91 -51.37
N GLU A 802 -37.83 35.58 -52.37
CA GLU A 802 -38.01 34.37 -53.17
C GLU A 802 -37.35 33.20 -52.43
N PHE A 803 -38.17 32.31 -51.88
CA PHE A 803 -37.70 31.08 -51.23
C PHE A 803 -37.18 30.10 -52.28
N ALA A 804 -35.86 30.06 -52.47
CA ALA A 804 -35.17 28.90 -53.04
C ALA A 804 -34.48 28.15 -51.89
N LEU A 805 -35.21 27.22 -51.27
CA LEU A 805 -34.66 26.32 -50.24
C LEU A 805 -33.67 25.35 -50.89
N THR A 806 -32.41 25.74 -51.04
CA THR A 806 -31.31 24.81 -51.32
C THR A 806 -30.52 24.60 -50.04
N VAL A 807 -30.89 23.56 -49.29
CA VAL A 807 -29.95 22.95 -48.33
C VAL A 807 -28.99 22.08 -49.15
N PRO A 808 -27.68 22.05 -48.84
CA PRO A 808 -26.81 21.01 -49.38
C PRO A 808 -27.37 19.65 -48.96
N GLU A 809 -27.90 18.89 -49.91
CA GLU A 809 -28.46 17.58 -49.59
C GLU A 809 -27.37 16.68 -48.93
N PRO A 810 -27.61 16.10 -47.73
CA PRO A 810 -26.70 15.10 -47.15
C PRO A 810 -26.69 13.77 -47.95
N SER A 811 -27.43 13.69 -49.06
CA SER A 811 -27.63 12.52 -49.91
C SER A 811 -26.38 12.06 -50.67
N GLU A 812 -25.44 12.95 -51.04
CA GLU A 812 -24.39 12.60 -52.01
C GLU A 812 -23.17 11.90 -51.35
N LEU A 813 -22.83 12.25 -50.11
CA LEU A 813 -21.71 11.60 -49.39
C LEU A 813 -22.07 10.18 -48.92
N LEU A 814 -23.33 9.92 -48.56
CA LEU A 814 -23.79 8.58 -48.20
C LEU A 814 -23.78 7.63 -49.42
N LEU A 815 -24.11 8.13 -50.62
CA LEU A 815 -24.05 7.36 -51.87
C LEU A 815 -22.60 7.14 -52.35
N ALA A 816 -21.70 8.09 -52.13
CA ALA A 816 -20.26 7.94 -52.40
C ALA A 816 -19.59 6.93 -51.44
N CYS A 817 -19.97 6.91 -50.17
CA CYS A 817 -19.47 5.93 -49.19
C CYS A 817 -20.00 4.51 -49.45
N LEU A 818 -21.27 4.36 -49.87
CA LEU A 818 -21.83 3.05 -50.25
C LEU A 818 -21.24 2.48 -51.54
N THR A 819 -20.80 3.33 -52.47
CA THR A 819 -20.11 2.87 -53.70
C THR A 819 -18.63 2.55 -53.46
N ALA A 820 -17.96 3.20 -52.51
CA ALA A 820 -16.60 2.85 -52.08
C ALA A 820 -16.53 1.53 -51.29
N ALA A 821 -17.56 1.19 -50.50
CA ALA A 821 -17.66 -0.09 -49.80
C ALA A 821 -17.94 -1.28 -50.74
N ALA A 822 -18.64 -1.05 -51.86
CA ALA A 822 -18.96 -2.09 -52.85
C ALA A 822 -17.77 -2.47 -53.77
N TRP A 823 -16.65 -1.74 -53.75
CA TRP A 823 -15.47 -1.99 -54.59
C TRP A 823 -14.28 -2.66 -53.88
N ARG A 824 -14.45 -3.18 -52.67
CA ARG A 824 -13.50 -4.15 -52.10
C ARG A 824 -13.92 -5.58 -52.46
N LYS A 825 -13.34 -6.12 -53.53
CA LYS A 825 -13.39 -7.55 -53.86
C LYS A 825 -13.08 -8.39 -52.61
N PRO A 826 -13.87 -9.44 -52.28
CA PRO A 826 -13.43 -10.45 -51.33
C PRO A 826 -12.19 -11.14 -51.92
N ARG A 827 -11.04 -11.00 -51.25
CA ARG A 827 -9.90 -11.89 -51.50
C ARG A 827 -10.34 -13.29 -51.09
N GLY A 828 -10.58 -14.12 -52.11
CA GLY A 828 -10.92 -15.52 -51.95
C GLY A 828 -9.92 -16.23 -51.06
N CYS A 829 -10.46 -16.90 -50.06
CA CYS A 829 -9.81 -17.96 -49.31
C CYS A 829 -9.35 -19.03 -50.31
N GLN A 830 -8.03 -19.15 -50.51
CA GLN A 830 -7.45 -20.22 -51.32
C GLN A 830 -7.62 -21.55 -50.56
N LEU A 831 -8.58 -22.34 -51.03
CA LEU A 831 -8.58 -23.80 -50.91
C LEU A 831 -7.27 -24.33 -51.50
N LEU A 832 -6.36 -24.79 -50.63
CA LEU A 832 -5.21 -25.59 -51.02
C LEU A 832 -5.70 -26.93 -51.56
N GLY A 833 -5.36 -27.17 -52.82
CA GLY A 833 -5.77 -28.32 -53.61
C GLY A 833 -5.22 -29.64 -53.07
N PHE A 834 -6.14 -30.59 -53.00
CA PHE A 834 -5.92 -32.02 -52.87
C PHE A 834 -5.23 -32.55 -54.14
N GLN A 835 -3.94 -32.89 -54.09
CA GLN A 835 -3.31 -33.76 -55.10
C GLN A 835 -3.22 -35.19 -54.57
N ARG A 836 -3.95 -36.11 -55.20
CA ARG A 836 -3.69 -37.56 -55.11
C ARG A 836 -2.47 -37.90 -55.97
N ARG A 837 -1.47 -38.57 -55.38
CA ARG A 837 -0.85 -39.79 -55.91
C ARG A 837 0.20 -40.35 -54.94
N GLY A 838 0.13 -41.66 -54.70
CA GLY A 838 1.32 -42.52 -54.67
C GLY A 838 1.89 -42.86 -53.30
N GLU A 839 1.44 -44.00 -52.77
CA GLU A 839 2.28 -45.14 -52.36
C GLU A 839 3.26 -45.03 -51.17
N THR A 840 2.96 -45.89 -50.18
CA THR A 840 3.87 -46.79 -49.44
C THR A 840 4.88 -46.23 -48.43
N GLY A 841 4.87 -46.79 -47.21
CA GLY A 841 6.08 -46.91 -46.38
C GLY A 841 5.93 -46.60 -44.90
N THR A 842 5.51 -47.62 -44.13
CA THR A 842 5.99 -48.05 -42.80
C THR A 842 6.93 -47.18 -41.94
N MET A 843 6.55 -47.11 -40.65
CA MET A 843 7.32 -47.34 -39.41
C MET A 843 8.40 -46.35 -38.92
N ASP A 844 8.30 -46.11 -37.60
CA ASP A 844 9.32 -45.76 -36.58
C ASP A 844 10.11 -44.46 -36.81
N CYS A 845 10.21 -43.50 -35.89
CA CYS A 845 10.42 -43.55 -34.44
C CYS A 845 9.80 -42.33 -33.73
#